data_AF-A0A847DJ37-F1
#
_entry.id   AF-A0A847DJ37-F1
#
_cell.length_a   1.000
_cell.length_b   1.000
_cell.length_c   1.000
_cell.angle_alpha   90.00
_cell.angle_beta   90.00
_cell.angle_gamma   90.00
#
_symmetry.space_group_name_H-M   'P 1'
#
loop_
_entity.id
_entity.type
_entity.pdbx_description
1 polymer ?
#
loop_
_entity_poly.entity_id
_entity_poly.type
_entity_poly.pdbx_seq_one_letter_code
_entity_poly.pdbx_strand_id
1 'polypeptide(L)'
;MKKFLLFLIPVVLLAAITIILFPYRTSKEPLTLKKADLQTEMRKRIINMIQEKSEAKGQKPSHTKPRPVIAKKEKGPPHRVMTTSLRKEIKRSIDQGKKDIRIVLNTTEDKDEVSNSVINAGGRIIRKRPGFMAVEVPVDKAEKLIIENSSIGFARLPFKFYPTGKVTEGVNLTGANIFNDTIYRGAGIKVAVVDVGFKGLTAAISAGELPANVITWDFSGSGLQTEYYHGTACAEIIHDMAPDAELHLVKLGDEIGGYEVIDYLIDNNIDIVSLSIGTFGTGPGDGTGPLNEAFDELRDAGILVITSAGNYGNYTYEEDGITLTFGSHWEGTFNDYDNDEWHEFIKYDSSSNYNVLFALPDQDDDGKPSTSEVSILMRWDDWPGSNIDYDMYLYEFDYENMEVGDFVTSSEYWQTGTQEPVEYISLNIPDAETRGRFYALYVARYDTQTPKGVKLEIYLGGTSEFVPFVNYNGSLNISALATSSSSLSEPADAASVMAVGAIDRTQWQTGPQEEYSSQGPTNDWNGSPARIKPDIMGPDAVTTYTHATFKDNRPFLGTSAAAPHVAGVAALMLSIDPEMTLQELKGYIEENAFDMGTFGKDNIYGYGRSVIKDKDYDSMPDIWEKLFGQNPDINDASLDPDGDGLANLMEYRFGTNPKKADTDGDGMPDGWEVQYGLNSLVNDADLDLDGDGFSNLKEYQEGTLPNDRRSRPRRIAMPWLPLLLGD
;
A
#
# COMPACT_ATOMS: atom_id res chain seq x y z
N MET A 1 66.76 -44.34 -27.18
CA MET A 1 67.48 -45.62 -26.91
C MET A 1 67.22 -45.99 -25.45
N LYS A 2 66.49 -47.08 -25.16
CA LYS A 2 66.03 -47.51 -23.80
C LYS A 2 65.11 -46.49 -23.10
N LYS A 3 64.13 -46.86 -22.25
CA LYS A 3 63.27 -48.07 -22.16
C LYS A 3 62.04 -47.72 -21.30
N PHE A 4 60.90 -48.37 -21.57
CA PHE A 4 59.99 -49.09 -20.63
C PHE A 4 60.00 -48.70 -19.13
N LEU A 5 58.87 -48.64 -18.40
CA LEU A 5 57.40 -48.68 -18.64
C LEU A 5 56.74 -48.09 -17.33
N LEU A 6 55.46 -48.13 -16.93
CA LEU A 6 54.25 -48.90 -17.27
C LEU A 6 52.97 -48.04 -17.04
N PHE A 7 51.79 -48.58 -17.34
CA PHE A 7 50.45 -47.99 -17.13
C PHE A 7 50.01 -47.92 -15.65
N LEU A 8 49.20 -46.91 -15.28
CA LEU A 8 47.79 -47.08 -14.87
C LEU A 8 47.03 -45.72 -14.77
N ILE A 9 45.72 -45.77 -14.50
CA ILE A 9 44.64 -44.79 -14.79
C ILE A 9 43.72 -44.73 -13.53
N PRO A 10 42.89 -43.69 -13.20
CA PRO A 10 42.65 -42.33 -13.77
C PRO A 10 42.65 -41.13 -12.75
N VAL A 11 42.33 -39.91 -13.26
CA VAL A 11 41.49 -38.85 -12.62
C VAL A 11 42.06 -37.96 -11.46
N VAL A 12 41.52 -36.74 -11.38
CA VAL A 12 41.81 -35.56 -10.51
C VAL A 12 43.22 -34.94 -10.59
N LEU A 13 43.36 -33.87 -11.39
CA LEU A 13 43.82 -32.52 -11.00
C LEU A 13 44.06 -31.65 -12.26
N LEU A 14 43.20 -30.66 -12.53
CA LEU A 14 43.57 -29.47 -13.33
C LEU A 14 42.61 -28.28 -13.11
N ALA A 15 42.34 -27.96 -11.85
CA ALA A 15 41.47 -26.85 -11.45
C ALA A 15 42.12 -26.04 -10.32
N ALA A 16 43.20 -25.32 -10.63
CA ALA A 16 43.85 -24.38 -9.72
C ALA A 16 44.71 -23.35 -10.48
N ILE A 17 44.53 -22.08 -10.16
CA ILE A 17 45.51 -20.98 -10.33
C ILE A 17 45.99 -20.72 -11.77
N THR A 18 45.21 -19.92 -12.51
CA THR A 18 45.76 -18.74 -13.21
C THR A 18 44.87 -17.55 -12.85
N ILE A 19 45.43 -16.56 -12.16
CA ILE A 19 44.72 -15.39 -11.62
C ILE A 19 45.19 -14.12 -12.35
N ILE A 20 44.31 -13.12 -12.46
CA ILE A 20 44.55 -11.75 -12.96
C ILE A 20 45.01 -11.64 -14.43
N LEU A 21 44.07 -11.26 -15.31
CA LEU A 21 44.16 -10.12 -16.25
C LEU A 21 42.94 -10.13 -17.21
N PHE A 22 41.78 -9.66 -16.73
CA PHE A 22 40.72 -9.22 -17.67
C PHE A 22 41.01 -7.78 -18.12
N PRO A 23 40.95 -7.48 -19.43
CA PRO A 23 41.43 -6.19 -19.95
C PRO A 23 40.41 -5.06 -19.73
N TYR A 24 40.95 -3.85 -19.55
CA TYR A 24 40.21 -2.58 -19.59
C TYR A 24 39.37 -2.50 -20.88
N ARG A 25 38.05 -2.73 -20.80
CA ARG A 25 37.16 -2.71 -21.97
C ARG A 25 36.52 -1.33 -22.13
N THR A 26 37.22 -0.44 -22.82
CA THR A 26 36.70 0.88 -23.22
C THR A 26 35.67 0.76 -24.34
N SER A 27 34.48 0.24 -24.04
CA SER A 27 33.34 0.16 -24.96
C SER A 27 32.18 1.03 -24.46
N LYS A 28 31.83 2.07 -25.22
CA LYS A 28 30.63 2.89 -24.99
C LYS A 28 29.38 2.17 -25.52
N GLU A 29 29.08 1.00 -24.97
CA GLU A 29 27.83 0.28 -25.19
C GLU A 29 27.07 0.23 -23.85
N PRO A 30 25.79 0.61 -23.79
CA PRO A 30 25.03 0.61 -22.54
C PRO A 30 24.78 -0.82 -22.07
N LEU A 31 25.11 -1.11 -20.81
CA LEU A 31 24.77 -2.37 -20.16
C LEU A 31 23.32 -2.31 -19.69
N THR A 32 22.40 -2.83 -20.51
CA THR A 32 21.01 -3.09 -20.11
C THR A 32 20.95 -4.33 -19.21
N LEU A 33 21.33 -4.14 -17.94
CA LEU A 33 21.15 -5.12 -16.86
C LEU A 33 19.76 -4.90 -16.21
N LYS A 34 19.10 -5.96 -15.71
CA LYS A 34 17.84 -5.82 -14.97
C LYS A 34 18.11 -5.30 -13.55
N LYS A 35 17.11 -4.70 -12.89
CA LYS A 35 17.19 -4.16 -11.51
C LYS A 35 17.84 -5.14 -10.51
N ALA A 36 17.47 -6.41 -10.57
CA ALA A 36 18.03 -7.46 -9.71
C ALA A 36 19.51 -7.76 -9.98
N ASP A 37 19.96 -7.68 -11.24
CA ASP A 37 21.37 -7.86 -11.60
C ASP A 37 22.22 -6.70 -11.03
N LEU A 38 21.70 -5.47 -11.13
CA LEU A 38 22.35 -4.25 -10.60
C LEU A 38 22.47 -4.30 -9.08
N GLN A 39 21.41 -4.64 -8.34
CA GLN A 39 21.46 -4.79 -6.89
C GLN A 39 22.38 -5.95 -6.46
N THR A 40 22.42 -7.06 -7.20
CA THR A 40 23.31 -8.20 -6.91
C THR A 40 24.78 -7.84 -7.12
N GLU A 41 25.11 -7.18 -8.23
CA GLU A 41 26.48 -6.74 -8.53
C GLU A 41 26.93 -5.65 -7.54
N MET A 42 26.02 -4.74 -7.16
CA MET A 42 26.23 -3.76 -6.10
C MET A 42 26.60 -4.45 -4.78
N ARG A 43 25.78 -5.38 -4.25
CA ARG A 43 26.05 -6.09 -2.98
C ARG A 43 27.42 -6.77 -2.98
N LYS A 44 27.76 -7.51 -4.03
CA LYS A 44 29.09 -8.14 -4.19
C LYS A 44 30.23 -7.12 -4.22
N ARG A 45 30.03 -5.99 -4.90
CA ARG A 45 31.02 -4.90 -4.95
C ARG A 45 31.22 -4.24 -3.59
N ILE A 46 30.15 -4.02 -2.83
CA ILE A 46 30.19 -3.54 -1.44
C ILE A 46 31.06 -4.48 -0.60
N ILE A 47 30.79 -5.79 -0.63
CA ILE A 47 31.53 -6.79 0.16
C ILE A 47 33.01 -6.85 -0.23
N ASN A 48 33.32 -6.94 -1.52
CA ASN A 48 34.70 -6.90 -2.00
C ASN A 48 35.44 -5.63 -1.54
N MET A 49 34.78 -4.46 -1.63
CA MET A 49 35.36 -3.19 -1.17
C MET A 49 35.56 -3.15 0.34
N ILE A 50 34.63 -3.69 1.14
CA ILE A 50 34.77 -3.82 2.60
C ILE A 50 35.98 -4.71 2.92
N GLN A 51 36.10 -5.86 2.26
CA GLN A 51 37.21 -6.79 2.46
C GLN A 51 38.55 -6.14 2.10
N GLU A 52 38.72 -5.64 0.87
CA GLU A 52 39.93 -4.93 0.42
C GLU A 52 40.32 -3.76 1.35
N LYS A 53 39.34 -2.93 1.72
CA LYS A 53 39.59 -1.78 2.60
C LYS A 53 39.82 -2.18 4.07
N SER A 54 39.37 -3.34 4.54
CA SER A 54 39.69 -3.85 5.89
C SER A 54 41.14 -4.35 5.99
N GLU A 55 41.68 -4.89 4.89
CA GLU A 55 43.09 -5.29 4.78
C GLU A 55 44.02 -4.08 4.62
N ALA A 56 43.56 -3.02 3.95
CA ALA A 56 44.28 -1.77 3.69
C ALA A 56 44.46 -0.86 4.93
N LYS A 57 45.05 -1.40 6.02
CA LYS A 57 45.34 -0.65 7.24
C LYS A 57 46.36 0.49 7.00
N GLY A 58 45.87 1.72 6.94
CA GLY A 58 46.68 2.89 7.30
C GLY A 58 46.67 4.12 6.40
N GLN A 59 45.55 4.52 5.81
CA GLN A 59 45.35 5.91 5.39
C GLN A 59 43.97 6.41 5.82
N LYS A 60 43.94 7.57 6.51
CA LYS A 60 42.71 8.35 6.65
C LYS A 60 42.52 9.14 5.36
N PRO A 61 41.37 9.03 4.67
CA PRO A 61 40.99 10.02 3.67
C PRO A 61 40.92 11.39 4.34
N SER A 62 41.56 12.41 3.75
CA SER A 62 41.46 13.79 4.26
C SER A 62 40.21 14.46 3.70
N HIS A 63 39.03 13.97 4.09
CA HIS A 63 37.78 14.68 3.85
C HIS A 63 37.82 16.01 4.60
N THR A 64 38.18 17.09 3.90
CA THR A 64 37.84 18.44 4.36
C THR A 64 36.31 18.50 4.36
N LYS A 65 35.67 18.58 5.54
CA LYS A 65 34.22 18.79 5.65
C LYS A 65 33.82 19.84 4.60
N PRO A 66 32.88 19.55 3.67
CA PRO A 66 32.56 20.47 2.58
C PRO A 66 32.18 21.79 3.22
N ARG A 67 32.97 22.85 2.97
CA ARG A 67 32.75 24.12 3.66
C ARG A 67 31.32 24.55 3.35
N PRO A 68 30.47 24.75 4.36
CA PRO A 68 29.06 24.96 4.12
C PRO A 68 28.87 26.11 3.16
N VAL A 69 28.23 25.82 2.03
CA VAL A 69 27.39 26.80 1.35
C VAL A 69 26.04 26.83 2.08
N ILE A 70 26.11 26.98 3.42
CA ILE A 70 25.24 27.88 4.15
C ILE A 70 25.39 29.21 3.43
N ALA A 71 24.54 29.40 2.43
CA ALA A 71 24.21 30.72 1.95
C ALA A 71 23.64 31.42 3.18
N LYS A 72 24.47 32.21 3.87
CA LYS A 72 24.04 33.00 5.02
C LYS A 72 22.78 33.72 4.60
N LYS A 73 21.61 33.31 5.12
CA LYS A 73 20.31 33.94 4.92
C LYS A 73 20.54 35.42 5.28
N GLU A 74 20.78 36.27 4.28
CA GLU A 74 21.36 37.61 4.48
C GLU A 74 20.45 38.41 5.41
N LYS A 75 20.99 39.14 6.40
CA LYS A 75 20.23 39.68 7.55
C LYS A 75 18.82 40.23 7.17
N GLY A 76 17.81 39.36 7.28
CA GLY A 76 16.45 39.59 6.81
C GLY A 76 16.28 39.59 5.28
N PRO A 77 16.21 38.42 4.60
CA PRO A 77 15.71 38.31 3.24
C PRO A 77 14.16 38.35 3.24
N PRO A 78 13.49 38.52 2.08
CA PRO A 78 12.05 38.30 1.99
C PRO A 78 11.69 36.84 2.31
N HIS A 79 10.47 36.61 2.84
CA HIS A 79 9.95 35.28 3.14
C HIS A 79 10.09 34.34 1.93
N ARG A 80 10.82 33.22 2.08
CA ARG A 80 10.91 32.18 1.05
C ARG A 80 9.71 31.23 1.11
N VAL A 81 8.56 31.76 0.73
CA VAL A 81 7.23 31.10 0.69
C VAL A 81 7.09 29.90 -0.28
N MET A 82 8.17 29.35 -0.86
CA MET A 82 8.13 28.24 -1.82
C MET A 82 9.38 27.36 -1.77
N THR A 83 9.26 26.04 -1.91
CA THR A 83 10.42 25.13 -2.02
C THR A 83 11.19 25.27 -3.34
N THR A 84 12.46 24.84 -3.34
CA THR A 84 13.27 24.71 -4.56
C THR A 84 12.69 23.68 -5.54
N SER A 85 12.09 22.58 -5.08
CA SER A 85 11.41 21.62 -5.96
C SER A 85 10.15 22.19 -6.60
N LEU A 86 9.35 23.01 -5.90
CA LEU A 86 8.21 23.73 -6.50
C LEU A 86 8.66 24.72 -7.58
N ARG A 87 9.72 25.50 -7.34
CA ARG A 87 10.31 26.41 -8.36
C ARG A 87 10.80 25.64 -9.59
N LYS A 88 11.44 24.47 -9.39
CA LYS A 88 11.86 23.56 -10.48
C LYS A 88 10.67 23.03 -11.28
N GLU A 89 9.58 22.60 -10.61
CA GLU A 89 8.39 22.04 -11.27
C GLU A 89 7.51 23.09 -11.97
N ILE A 90 7.39 24.30 -11.44
CA ILE A 90 6.74 25.44 -12.14
C ILE A 90 7.46 25.68 -13.47
N LYS A 91 8.80 25.78 -13.44
CA LYS A 91 9.58 25.94 -14.67
C LYS A 91 9.40 24.76 -15.63
N ARG A 92 9.52 23.51 -15.15
CA ARG A 92 9.32 22.31 -15.99
C ARG A 92 7.93 22.30 -16.62
N SER A 93 6.90 22.71 -15.87
CA SER A 93 5.51 22.77 -16.33
C SER A 93 5.30 23.85 -17.41
N ILE A 94 5.98 24.99 -17.32
CA ILE A 94 6.04 26.01 -18.39
C ILE A 94 6.76 25.44 -19.62
N ASP A 95 7.94 24.83 -19.44
CA ASP A 95 8.73 24.23 -20.53
C ASP A 95 7.97 23.07 -21.22
N GLN A 96 7.07 22.38 -20.51
CA GLN A 96 6.15 21.34 -21.01
C GLN A 96 4.83 21.89 -21.59
N GLY A 97 4.53 23.18 -21.44
CA GLY A 97 3.28 23.79 -21.90
C GLY A 97 2.04 23.39 -21.10
N LYS A 98 2.17 22.95 -19.83
CA LYS A 98 1.02 22.73 -18.94
C LYS A 98 0.31 24.07 -18.66
N LYS A 99 -1.03 24.03 -18.60
CA LYS A 99 -1.87 25.20 -18.34
C LYS A 99 -1.95 25.56 -16.85
N ASP A 100 -2.16 24.57 -16.00
CA ASP A 100 -2.39 24.72 -14.55
C ASP A 100 -1.48 23.76 -13.75
N ILE A 101 -1.25 24.07 -12.48
CA ILE A 101 -0.44 23.28 -11.53
C ILE A 101 -1.15 23.19 -10.18
N ARG A 102 -1.09 22.00 -9.56
CA ARG A 102 -1.60 21.71 -8.21
C ARG A 102 -0.53 22.04 -7.16
N ILE A 103 -0.92 22.75 -6.11
CA ILE A 103 -0.02 23.26 -5.06
C ILE A 103 -0.74 23.17 -3.71
N VAL A 104 -0.01 22.79 -2.66
CA VAL A 104 -0.46 22.90 -1.26
C VAL A 104 0.09 24.18 -0.65
N LEU A 105 -0.79 24.98 -0.06
CA LEU A 105 -0.46 26.24 0.64
C LEU A 105 -0.68 26.06 2.15
N ASN A 106 0.34 26.37 2.95
CA ASN A 106 0.21 26.55 4.39
C ASN A 106 -0.12 28.04 4.66
N THR A 107 -1.19 28.32 5.42
CA THR A 107 -1.73 29.67 5.64
C THR A 107 -1.54 30.11 7.09
N THR A 108 -1.04 31.32 7.29
CA THR A 108 -0.67 31.80 8.65
C THR A 108 -1.87 32.14 9.53
N GLU A 109 -3.00 32.50 8.92
CA GLU A 109 -4.30 32.70 9.57
C GLU A 109 -5.40 32.29 8.56
N ASP A 110 -6.54 31.78 9.04
CA ASP A 110 -7.68 31.46 8.16
C ASP A 110 -8.30 32.74 7.58
N LYS A 111 -8.00 33.02 6.31
CA LYS A 111 -8.40 34.25 5.62
C LYS A 111 -8.95 33.97 4.23
N ASP A 112 -10.10 34.58 3.96
CA ASP A 112 -10.65 34.72 2.60
C ASP A 112 -9.72 35.53 1.68
N GLU A 113 -8.73 36.25 2.20
CA GLU A 113 -7.69 36.93 1.42
C GLU A 113 -6.89 35.97 0.52
N VAL A 114 -6.51 34.80 1.04
CA VAL A 114 -5.81 33.76 0.27
C VAL A 114 -6.75 33.18 -0.78
N SER A 115 -7.97 32.85 -0.39
CA SER A 115 -9.04 32.37 -1.30
C SER A 115 -9.29 33.36 -2.45
N ASN A 116 -9.42 34.64 -2.14
CA ASN A 116 -9.61 35.70 -3.13
C ASN A 116 -8.39 35.86 -4.03
N SER A 117 -7.17 35.69 -3.53
CA SER A 117 -5.95 35.76 -4.35
C SER A 117 -5.87 34.60 -5.35
N VAL A 118 -6.20 33.38 -4.93
CA VAL A 118 -6.29 32.19 -5.79
C VAL A 118 -7.32 32.40 -6.90
N ILE A 119 -8.53 32.86 -6.54
CA ILE A 119 -9.61 33.14 -7.49
C ILE A 119 -9.23 34.28 -8.46
N ASN A 120 -8.58 35.36 -7.97
CA ASN A 120 -8.13 36.47 -8.81
C ASN A 120 -6.97 36.10 -9.74
N ALA A 121 -6.14 35.12 -9.39
CA ALA A 121 -5.18 34.52 -10.32
C ALA A 121 -5.90 33.72 -11.44
N GLY A 122 -7.14 33.29 -11.21
CA GLY A 122 -7.91 32.40 -12.08
C GLY A 122 -7.70 30.92 -11.73
N GLY A 123 -7.32 30.62 -10.49
CA GLY A 123 -7.23 29.25 -9.97
C GLY A 123 -8.49 28.77 -9.25
N ARG A 124 -8.54 27.47 -9.01
CA ARG A 124 -9.56 26.74 -8.24
C ARG A 124 -9.03 26.45 -6.83
N ILE A 125 -9.87 26.64 -5.83
CA ILE A 125 -9.66 26.11 -4.47
C ILE A 125 -10.29 24.72 -4.44
N ILE A 126 -9.56 23.74 -3.92
CA ILE A 126 -9.99 22.33 -3.91
C ILE A 126 -10.46 21.94 -2.51
N ARG A 127 -9.62 22.12 -1.49
CA ARG A 127 -9.95 21.90 -0.07
C ARG A 127 -9.35 23.03 0.76
N LYS A 128 -10.03 23.42 1.84
CA LYS A 128 -9.60 24.45 2.80
C LYS A 128 -9.80 23.90 4.21
N ARG A 129 -8.76 23.92 5.05
CA ARG A 129 -8.79 23.60 6.49
C ARG A 129 -8.07 24.75 7.24
N PRO A 130 -8.17 24.86 8.59
CA PRO A 130 -7.33 25.79 9.34
C PRO A 130 -5.84 25.54 9.04
N GLY A 131 -5.10 26.59 8.70
CA GLY A 131 -3.68 26.50 8.33
C GLY A 131 -3.37 25.91 6.95
N PHE A 132 -4.36 25.43 6.18
CA PHE A 132 -4.12 24.63 4.97
C PHE A 132 -5.07 24.97 3.82
N MET A 133 -4.55 25.07 2.60
CA MET A 133 -5.36 25.19 1.38
C MET A 133 -4.74 24.43 0.20
N ALA A 134 -5.50 23.49 -0.35
CA ALA A 134 -5.17 22.79 -1.59
C ALA A 134 -5.74 23.57 -2.78
N VAL A 135 -4.89 23.91 -3.76
CA VAL A 135 -5.26 24.77 -4.90
C VAL A 135 -4.70 24.28 -6.24
N GLU A 136 -5.37 24.69 -7.31
CA GLU A 136 -5.00 24.43 -8.70
C GLU A 136 -4.99 25.75 -9.46
N VAL A 137 -3.82 26.19 -9.91
CA VAL A 137 -3.57 27.58 -10.35
C VAL A 137 -2.87 27.62 -11.71
N PRO A 138 -3.10 28.63 -12.56
CA PRO A 138 -2.36 28.77 -13.82
C PRO A 138 -0.84 28.85 -13.59
N VAL A 139 -0.06 28.06 -14.32
CA VAL A 139 1.39 27.90 -14.05
C VAL A 139 2.15 29.21 -14.20
N ASP A 140 1.74 30.05 -15.14
CA ASP A 140 2.31 31.38 -15.41
C ASP A 140 2.10 32.40 -14.26
N LYS A 141 1.24 32.08 -13.30
CA LYS A 141 0.88 32.95 -12.17
C LYS A 141 1.22 32.36 -10.81
N ALA A 142 1.52 31.06 -10.71
CA ALA A 142 1.75 30.37 -9.45
C ALA A 142 2.82 31.06 -8.58
N GLU A 143 4.01 31.30 -9.12
CA GLU A 143 5.10 32.00 -8.42
C GLU A 143 4.70 33.41 -7.97
N LYS A 144 3.98 34.16 -8.81
CA LYS A 144 3.52 35.50 -8.49
C LYS A 144 2.48 35.51 -7.36
N LEU A 145 1.48 34.63 -7.44
CA LEU A 145 0.42 34.48 -6.43
C LEU A 145 1.02 34.23 -5.04
N ILE A 146 2.01 33.34 -4.96
CA ILE A 146 2.60 32.94 -3.70
C ILE A 146 3.51 34.04 -3.13
N ILE A 147 4.30 34.73 -3.96
CA ILE A 147 5.19 35.81 -3.51
C ILE A 147 4.42 37.09 -3.11
N GLU A 148 3.31 37.43 -3.77
CA GLU A 148 2.57 38.67 -3.50
C GLU A 148 1.53 38.57 -2.36
N ASN A 149 1.17 37.37 -1.89
CA ASN A 149 0.22 37.20 -0.78
C ASN A 149 0.93 36.86 0.54
N SER A 150 1.06 37.85 1.43
CA SER A 150 1.72 37.71 2.74
C SER A 150 0.97 36.86 3.78
N SER A 151 -0.24 36.39 3.49
CA SER A 151 -0.99 35.46 4.35
C SER A 151 -0.74 33.99 4.00
N ILE A 152 -0.08 33.70 2.88
CA ILE A 152 0.54 32.39 2.60
C ILE A 152 1.85 32.32 3.37
N GLY A 153 1.95 31.39 4.32
CA GLY A 153 3.18 31.15 5.09
C GLY A 153 4.22 30.37 4.28
N PHE A 154 3.75 29.40 3.48
CA PHE A 154 4.59 28.52 2.68
C PHE A 154 3.78 27.80 1.58
N ALA A 155 4.45 27.28 0.56
CA ALA A 155 3.87 26.50 -0.52
C ALA A 155 4.79 25.36 -0.96
N ARG A 156 4.21 24.17 -1.15
CA ARG A 156 4.89 22.96 -1.64
C ARG A 156 4.08 22.28 -2.74
N LEU A 157 4.74 21.35 -3.45
CA LEU A 157 4.02 20.37 -4.26
C LEU A 157 3.22 19.44 -3.33
N PRO A 158 2.09 18.89 -3.78
CA PRO A 158 1.41 17.82 -3.06
C PRO A 158 2.31 16.58 -2.98
N PHE A 159 2.17 15.80 -1.91
CA PHE A 159 2.85 14.51 -1.80
C PHE A 159 2.24 13.48 -2.77
N LYS A 160 2.99 12.41 -3.04
CA LYS A 160 2.62 11.34 -3.97
C LYS A 160 2.37 10.03 -3.24
N PHE A 161 1.68 9.14 -3.94
CA PHE A 161 1.41 7.77 -3.54
C PHE A 161 2.23 6.80 -4.40
N TYR A 162 2.59 5.62 -3.87
CA TYR A 162 3.46 4.65 -4.56
C TYR A 162 2.89 3.21 -4.59
N PRO A 163 3.05 2.45 -5.71
CA PRO A 163 2.51 1.10 -5.91
C PRO A 163 3.49 -0.05 -5.60
N THR A 164 3.01 -1.22 -5.14
CA THR A 164 3.83 -2.41 -4.80
C THR A 164 3.24 -3.80 -5.22
N GLY A 165 2.73 -3.98 -6.45
CA GLY A 165 1.58 -4.89 -6.79
C GLY A 165 1.77 -6.33 -7.37
N LYS A 166 0.69 -7.17 -7.30
CA LYS A 166 0.18 -8.32 -8.14
C LYS A 166 -1.22 -8.86 -7.62
N VAL A 167 -1.49 -10.18 -7.49
CA VAL A 167 -2.75 -10.96 -7.15
C VAL A 167 -2.38 -12.37 -6.67
N THR A 168 -3.30 -13.29 -6.29
CA THR A 168 -2.94 -14.41 -5.39
C THR A 168 -3.59 -15.80 -5.38
N GLU A 169 -2.74 -16.76 -4.95
CA GLU A 169 -3.07 -18.01 -4.24
C GLU A 169 -3.70 -17.84 -2.83
N GLY A 170 -3.99 -16.61 -2.39
CA GLY A 170 -4.34 -16.22 -1.02
C GLY A 170 -5.74 -16.65 -0.56
N VAL A 171 -6.66 -16.92 -1.49
CA VAL A 171 -8.03 -17.41 -1.21
C VAL A 171 -8.02 -18.68 -0.34
N ASN A 172 -7.08 -19.60 -0.61
CA ASN A 172 -6.91 -20.84 0.18
C ASN A 172 -6.11 -20.62 1.49
N LEU A 173 -5.41 -19.49 1.61
CA LEU A 173 -4.56 -19.18 2.77
C LEU A 173 -5.35 -18.46 3.87
N THR A 174 -6.29 -17.61 3.48
CA THR A 174 -7.24 -16.92 4.36
C THR A 174 -8.44 -17.79 4.73
N GLY A 175 -8.72 -18.86 3.98
CA GLY A 175 -9.90 -19.71 4.16
C GLY A 175 -11.12 -19.29 3.34
N ALA A 176 -11.02 -18.21 2.53
CA ALA A 176 -12.08 -17.73 1.65
C ALA A 176 -12.59 -18.77 0.63
N ASN A 177 -11.84 -19.83 0.37
CA ASN A 177 -12.24 -20.92 -0.53
C ASN A 177 -13.54 -21.64 -0.14
N ILE A 178 -14.03 -21.55 1.11
CA ILE A 178 -15.30 -22.16 1.53
C ILE A 178 -16.53 -21.44 0.97
N PHE A 179 -16.38 -20.19 0.51
CA PHE A 179 -17.46 -19.35 0.00
C PHE A 179 -17.75 -19.55 -1.50
N ASN A 180 -16.83 -20.20 -2.24
CA ASN A 180 -16.88 -20.30 -3.70
C ASN A 180 -18.21 -20.89 -4.24
N ASP A 181 -18.74 -21.89 -3.54
CA ASP A 181 -19.97 -22.63 -3.86
C ASP A 181 -21.19 -22.17 -3.02
N THR A 182 -21.18 -20.93 -2.51
CA THR A 182 -22.23 -20.34 -1.65
C THR A 182 -22.83 -19.08 -2.27
N ILE A 183 -23.91 -18.52 -1.71
CA ILE A 183 -24.37 -17.16 -2.04
C ILE A 183 -23.49 -16.04 -1.45
N TYR A 184 -22.68 -16.35 -0.43
CA TYR A 184 -21.97 -15.39 0.41
C TYR A 184 -20.65 -14.93 -0.23
N ARG A 185 -20.75 -14.38 -1.45
CA ARG A 185 -19.62 -14.08 -2.35
C ARG A 185 -19.27 -12.59 -2.44
N GLY A 186 -19.68 -11.79 -1.45
CA GLY A 186 -19.60 -10.33 -1.50
C GLY A 186 -20.77 -9.65 -2.22
N ALA A 187 -21.81 -10.40 -2.62
CA ALA A 187 -22.95 -9.86 -3.35
C ALA A 187 -23.65 -8.72 -2.58
N GLY A 188 -23.82 -7.57 -3.23
CA GLY A 188 -24.40 -6.36 -2.64
C GLY A 188 -23.42 -5.46 -1.89
N ILE A 189 -22.19 -5.91 -1.60
CA ILE A 189 -21.16 -5.15 -0.91
C ILE A 189 -20.32 -4.35 -1.90
N LYS A 190 -20.03 -3.09 -1.59
CA LYS A 190 -19.21 -2.19 -2.40
C LYS A 190 -17.79 -2.09 -1.88
N VAL A 191 -16.83 -2.38 -2.76
CA VAL A 191 -15.42 -2.31 -2.41
C VAL A 191 -14.68 -1.35 -3.35
N ALA A 192 -14.16 -0.26 -2.79
CA ALA A 192 -13.35 0.69 -3.54
C ALA A 192 -11.88 0.30 -3.50
N VAL A 193 -11.27 0.13 -4.68
CA VAL A 193 -9.83 0.04 -4.86
C VAL A 193 -9.33 1.45 -5.17
N VAL A 194 -8.61 2.05 -4.23
CA VAL A 194 -8.03 3.39 -4.38
C VAL A 194 -6.55 3.25 -4.68
N ASP A 195 -6.14 3.66 -5.88
CA ASP A 195 -4.83 3.27 -6.43
C ASP A 195 -4.24 4.33 -7.37
N VAL A 196 -2.95 4.21 -7.73
CA VAL A 196 -2.25 5.12 -8.64
C VAL A 196 -2.38 4.77 -10.13
N GLY A 197 -2.92 3.61 -10.50
CA GLY A 197 -3.19 3.30 -11.91
C GLY A 197 -3.77 1.91 -12.17
N PHE A 198 -4.69 1.83 -13.14
CA PHE A 198 -5.41 0.60 -13.52
C PHE A 198 -5.05 0.17 -14.95
N LYS A 199 -3.76 0.24 -15.30
CA LYS A 199 -3.28 -0.26 -16.59
C LYS A 199 -3.58 -1.76 -16.69
N GLY A 200 -3.92 -2.23 -17.89
CA GLY A 200 -4.23 -3.65 -18.11
C GLY A 200 -5.68 -4.04 -17.81
N LEU A 201 -6.46 -3.19 -17.11
CA LEU A 201 -7.88 -3.44 -16.77
C LEU A 201 -8.73 -3.95 -17.95
N THR A 202 -8.61 -3.34 -19.13
CA THR A 202 -9.35 -3.80 -20.33
C THR A 202 -9.02 -5.26 -20.70
N ALA A 203 -7.78 -5.70 -20.48
CA ALA A 203 -7.34 -7.06 -20.77
C ALA A 203 -7.78 -8.05 -19.68
N ALA A 204 -7.76 -7.66 -18.41
CA ALA A 204 -8.29 -8.45 -17.29
C ALA A 204 -9.79 -8.74 -17.46
N ILE A 205 -10.58 -7.70 -17.74
CA ILE A 205 -12.01 -7.84 -18.06
C ILE A 205 -12.22 -8.73 -19.31
N SER A 206 -11.38 -8.60 -20.33
CA SER A 206 -11.47 -9.43 -21.55
C SER A 206 -11.08 -10.90 -21.32
N ALA A 207 -10.36 -11.21 -20.24
CA ALA A 207 -9.99 -12.56 -19.84
C ALA A 207 -11.02 -13.20 -18.88
N GLY A 208 -11.85 -12.39 -18.22
CA GLY A 208 -12.79 -12.81 -17.17
C GLY A 208 -12.23 -12.71 -15.75
N GLU A 209 -11.10 -12.04 -15.58
CA GLU A 209 -10.35 -11.88 -14.32
C GLU A 209 -10.83 -10.65 -13.52
N LEU A 210 -11.67 -9.81 -14.15
CA LEU A 210 -12.41 -8.71 -13.53
C LEU A 210 -13.79 -8.58 -14.18
N PRO A 211 -14.84 -8.15 -13.45
CA PRO A 211 -16.19 -8.10 -13.96
C PRO A 211 -16.39 -6.94 -14.94
N ALA A 212 -17.25 -7.12 -15.95
CA ALA A 212 -17.45 -6.11 -17.00
C ALA A 212 -18.19 -4.83 -16.52
N ASN A 213 -18.74 -4.84 -15.32
CA ASN A 213 -19.50 -3.76 -14.69
C ASN A 213 -18.72 -3.00 -13.60
N VAL A 214 -17.38 -3.12 -13.52
CA VAL A 214 -16.58 -2.28 -12.62
C VAL A 214 -16.88 -0.79 -12.82
N ILE A 215 -17.14 -0.08 -11.73
CA ILE A 215 -17.31 1.37 -11.72
C ILE A 215 -15.91 1.98 -11.69
N THR A 216 -15.67 3.08 -12.43
CA THR A 216 -14.31 3.64 -12.54
C THR A 216 -14.31 5.17 -12.45
N TRP A 217 -13.28 5.74 -11.83
CA TRP A 217 -13.11 7.19 -11.68
C TRP A 217 -11.64 7.61 -11.65
N ASP A 218 -11.31 8.83 -12.08
CA ASP A 218 -9.92 9.34 -12.18
C ASP A 218 -9.80 10.79 -11.66
N PHE A 219 -9.14 10.95 -10.50
CA PHE A 219 -8.80 12.25 -9.90
C PHE A 219 -7.38 12.74 -10.28
N SER A 220 -6.59 11.91 -10.96
CA SER A 220 -5.27 12.31 -11.50
C SER A 220 -5.41 13.14 -12.78
N GLY A 221 -6.47 12.92 -13.57
CA GLY A 221 -6.69 13.56 -14.86
C GLY A 221 -5.73 13.12 -15.98
N SER A 222 -4.91 12.11 -15.74
CA SER A 222 -3.96 11.55 -16.72
C SER A 222 -4.49 10.28 -17.43
N GLY A 223 -5.64 9.75 -17.00
CA GLY A 223 -6.30 8.56 -17.53
C GLY A 223 -6.24 7.39 -16.56
N LEU A 224 -7.35 6.67 -16.42
CA LEU A 224 -7.47 5.53 -15.49
C LEU A 224 -6.43 4.42 -15.74
N GLN A 225 -6.23 4.05 -17.01
CA GLN A 225 -5.39 2.91 -17.41
C GLN A 225 -3.96 3.29 -17.82
N THR A 226 -3.41 4.40 -17.30
CA THR A 226 -2.02 4.84 -17.56
C THR A 226 -1.07 4.44 -16.44
N GLU A 227 0.23 4.63 -16.68
CA GLU A 227 1.36 4.48 -15.74
C GLU A 227 1.58 3.07 -15.18
N TYR A 228 0.70 2.56 -14.31
CA TYR A 228 0.94 1.35 -13.50
C TYR A 228 -0.12 0.26 -13.69
N TYR A 229 0.29 -1.00 -13.72
CA TYR A 229 -0.60 -2.18 -13.66
C TYR A 229 -1.20 -2.42 -12.26
N HIS A 230 -0.88 -1.56 -11.29
CA HIS A 230 -1.01 -1.83 -9.86
C HIS A 230 -2.44 -2.02 -9.36
N GLY A 231 -3.31 -1.03 -9.56
CA GLY A 231 -4.69 -1.06 -9.08
C GLY A 231 -5.54 -2.12 -9.77
N THR A 232 -5.22 -2.48 -11.01
CA THR A 232 -5.84 -3.64 -11.68
C THR A 232 -5.52 -4.92 -10.92
N ALA A 233 -4.28 -5.06 -10.44
CA ALA A 233 -3.85 -6.18 -9.64
C ALA A 233 -4.50 -6.15 -8.23
N CYS A 234 -4.55 -5.00 -7.55
CA CYS A 234 -5.30 -4.86 -6.30
C CYS A 234 -6.78 -5.28 -6.46
N ALA A 235 -7.42 -4.91 -7.58
CA ALA A 235 -8.80 -5.27 -7.88
C ALA A 235 -9.00 -6.76 -8.20
N GLU A 236 -8.09 -7.36 -8.98
CA GLU A 236 -8.10 -8.79 -9.32
C GLU A 236 -8.07 -9.65 -8.01
N ILE A 237 -7.36 -9.25 -6.92
CA ILE A 237 -7.46 -9.95 -5.61
C ILE A 237 -8.86 -9.89 -5.03
N ILE A 238 -9.46 -8.69 -4.99
CA ILE A 238 -10.77 -8.53 -4.33
C ILE A 238 -11.82 -9.32 -5.10
N HIS A 239 -11.69 -9.45 -6.42
CA HIS A 239 -12.53 -10.33 -7.23
C HIS A 239 -12.26 -11.83 -6.96
N ASP A 240 -11.00 -12.26 -6.84
CA ASP A 240 -10.66 -13.65 -6.44
C ASP A 240 -11.22 -14.02 -5.06
N MET A 241 -11.28 -13.05 -4.14
CA MET A 241 -11.73 -13.24 -2.75
C MET A 241 -13.25 -13.11 -2.60
N ALA A 242 -13.87 -12.13 -3.25
CA ALA A 242 -15.28 -11.75 -3.13
C ALA A 242 -15.85 -11.43 -4.53
N PRO A 243 -16.08 -12.47 -5.37
CA PRO A 243 -16.30 -12.30 -6.81
C PRO A 243 -17.58 -11.55 -7.19
N ASP A 244 -18.57 -11.45 -6.30
CA ASP A 244 -19.86 -10.81 -6.60
C ASP A 244 -19.97 -9.37 -6.03
N ALA A 245 -18.86 -8.84 -5.47
CA ALA A 245 -18.80 -7.47 -4.95
C ALA A 245 -18.83 -6.38 -6.04
N GLU A 246 -19.44 -5.23 -5.74
CA GLU A 246 -19.45 -4.04 -6.60
C GLU A 246 -18.12 -3.28 -6.47
N LEU A 247 -17.22 -3.51 -7.43
CA LEU A 247 -15.88 -2.90 -7.42
C LEU A 247 -15.88 -1.47 -8.00
N HIS A 248 -15.43 -0.52 -7.19
CA HIS A 248 -15.15 0.87 -7.59
C HIS A 248 -13.62 1.08 -7.75
N LEU A 249 -13.16 1.30 -8.98
CA LEU A 249 -11.74 1.47 -9.31
C LEU A 249 -11.40 2.96 -9.43
N VAL A 250 -10.76 3.52 -8.41
CA VAL A 250 -10.59 4.96 -8.22
C VAL A 250 -9.12 5.35 -8.33
N LYS A 251 -8.75 6.08 -9.40
CA LYS A 251 -7.37 6.53 -9.62
C LYS A 251 -7.07 7.83 -8.86
N LEU A 252 -6.09 7.76 -7.97
CA LEU A 252 -5.53 8.82 -7.14
C LEU A 252 -4.14 9.21 -7.66
N GLY A 253 -3.91 10.51 -7.93
CA GLY A 253 -2.63 11.00 -8.46
C GLY A 253 -1.71 11.69 -7.45
N ASP A 254 -2.29 12.36 -6.46
CA ASP A 254 -1.58 13.21 -5.50
C ASP A 254 -2.42 13.41 -4.22
N GLU A 255 -1.79 13.92 -3.16
CA GLU A 255 -2.41 14.28 -1.87
C GLU A 255 -3.72 15.09 -2.00
N ILE A 256 -3.83 15.96 -3.01
CA ILE A 256 -5.01 16.84 -3.18
C ILE A 256 -6.19 16.04 -3.75
N GLY A 257 -5.93 15.15 -4.70
CA GLY A 257 -6.91 14.16 -5.15
C GLY A 257 -7.40 13.25 -4.01
N GLY A 258 -6.62 13.07 -2.94
CA GLY A 258 -7.00 12.24 -1.79
C GLY A 258 -8.24 12.76 -1.08
N TYR A 259 -8.39 14.09 -0.97
CA TYR A 259 -9.59 14.70 -0.40
C TYR A 259 -10.79 14.62 -1.36
N GLU A 260 -10.57 14.74 -2.68
CA GLU A 260 -11.65 14.56 -3.68
C GLU A 260 -12.11 13.09 -3.76
N VAL A 261 -11.23 12.11 -3.48
CA VAL A 261 -11.57 10.68 -3.33
C VAL A 261 -12.47 10.45 -2.11
N ILE A 262 -12.16 11.04 -0.95
CA ILE A 262 -12.92 10.83 0.29
C ILE A 262 -14.38 11.26 0.13
N ASP A 263 -14.62 12.44 -0.46
CA ASP A 263 -15.97 12.92 -0.75
C ASP A 263 -16.73 11.93 -1.67
N TYR A 264 -16.07 11.36 -2.68
CA TYR A 264 -16.65 10.35 -3.59
C TYR A 264 -16.98 9.03 -2.88
N LEU A 265 -16.12 8.54 -1.98
CA LEU A 265 -16.36 7.28 -1.26
C LEU A 265 -17.61 7.36 -0.38
N ILE A 266 -17.82 8.51 0.27
CA ILE A 266 -19.02 8.79 1.08
C ILE A 266 -20.25 8.94 0.17
N ASP A 267 -20.19 9.79 -0.87
CA ASP A 267 -21.33 10.03 -1.77
C ASP A 267 -21.84 8.78 -2.50
N ASN A 268 -20.96 7.78 -2.74
CA ASN A 268 -21.33 6.51 -3.39
C ASN A 268 -21.81 5.42 -2.40
N ASN A 269 -21.71 5.67 -1.09
CA ASN A 269 -21.97 4.71 -0.01
C ASN A 269 -21.12 3.43 -0.20
N ILE A 270 -19.80 3.60 -0.15
CA ILE A 270 -18.84 2.48 -0.20
C ILE A 270 -18.73 1.85 1.18
N ASP A 271 -18.77 0.51 1.27
CA ASP A 271 -18.66 -0.19 2.57
C ASP A 271 -17.19 -0.41 2.97
N ILE A 272 -16.35 -0.79 2.02
CA ILE A 272 -14.93 -1.14 2.25
C ILE A 272 -14.02 -0.38 1.27
N VAL A 273 -12.90 0.15 1.77
CA VAL A 273 -11.85 0.77 0.95
C VAL A 273 -10.57 -0.05 1.08
N SER A 274 -10.09 -0.59 -0.04
CA SER A 274 -8.74 -1.14 -0.16
C SER A 274 -7.80 -0.04 -0.68
N LEU A 275 -7.04 0.56 0.23
CA LEU A 275 -6.03 1.57 -0.07
C LEU A 275 -4.64 0.94 -0.08
N SER A 276 -4.27 0.38 -1.23
CA SER A 276 -3.00 -0.35 -1.43
C SER A 276 -1.80 0.57 -1.74
N ILE A 277 -1.87 1.82 -1.30
CA ILE A 277 -0.90 2.88 -1.57
C ILE A 277 -0.74 3.78 -0.33
N GLY A 278 0.48 4.26 -0.08
CA GLY A 278 0.79 5.14 1.05
C GLY A 278 1.59 6.38 0.64
N THR A 279 1.63 7.36 1.53
CA THR A 279 2.46 8.57 1.42
C THR A 279 3.18 8.84 2.76
N PHE A 280 3.97 9.90 2.87
CA PHE A 280 4.65 10.25 4.12
C PHE A 280 4.86 11.75 4.26
N GLY A 281 4.82 12.25 5.50
CA GLY A 281 4.99 13.66 5.84
C GLY A 281 3.73 14.50 5.72
N THR A 282 2.56 13.87 5.58
CA THR A 282 1.25 14.54 5.80
C THR A 282 0.94 14.68 7.29
N GLY A 283 1.73 14.06 8.18
CA GLY A 283 1.65 14.26 9.62
C GLY A 283 2.89 13.82 10.40
N PRO A 284 2.80 13.89 11.74
CA PRO A 284 3.83 13.44 12.69
C PRO A 284 4.10 11.93 12.73
N GLY A 285 3.39 11.09 11.96
CA GLY A 285 3.50 9.62 12.08
C GLY A 285 2.84 9.04 13.34
N ASP A 286 2.09 9.85 14.08
CA ASP A 286 1.27 9.46 15.23
C ASP A 286 -0.22 9.32 14.87
N GLY A 287 -0.58 9.36 13.59
CA GLY A 287 -1.94 9.33 13.06
C GLY A 287 -2.82 10.55 13.32
N THR A 288 -2.27 11.72 13.66
CA THR A 288 -3.03 12.98 13.86
C THR A 288 -2.84 14.02 12.75
N GLY A 289 -2.23 13.68 11.61
CA GLY A 289 -2.03 14.60 10.49
C GLY A 289 -3.33 14.93 9.73
N PRO A 290 -3.39 16.06 8.99
CA PRO A 290 -4.55 16.44 8.17
C PRO A 290 -5.03 15.41 7.13
N LEU A 291 -4.18 14.47 6.71
CA LEU A 291 -4.63 13.32 5.91
C LEU A 291 -5.37 12.30 6.78
N ASN A 292 -4.84 11.98 7.98
CA ASN A 292 -5.46 11.06 8.93
C ASN A 292 -6.84 11.58 9.41
N GLU A 293 -6.98 12.90 9.64
CA GLU A 293 -8.28 13.54 9.90
C GLU A 293 -9.32 13.23 8.81
N ALA A 294 -8.88 13.13 7.55
CA ALA A 294 -9.78 12.88 6.44
C ALA A 294 -10.16 11.38 6.33
N PHE A 295 -9.32 10.47 6.84
CA PHE A 295 -9.69 9.05 7.02
C PHE A 295 -10.59 8.81 8.24
N ASP A 296 -10.56 9.70 9.23
CA ASP A 296 -11.57 9.77 10.30
C ASP A 296 -12.97 10.11 9.75
N GLU A 297 -13.08 10.96 8.73
CA GLU A 297 -14.36 11.25 8.03
C GLU A 297 -14.97 9.99 7.37
N LEU A 298 -14.13 9.07 6.86
CA LEU A 298 -14.59 7.78 6.31
C LEU A 298 -15.08 6.81 7.40
N ARG A 299 -14.34 6.69 8.52
CA ARG A 299 -14.76 5.90 9.69
C ARG A 299 -16.12 6.38 10.22
N ASP A 300 -16.29 7.69 10.35
CA ASP A 300 -17.52 8.28 10.90
C ASP A 300 -18.72 8.18 9.93
N ALA A 301 -18.46 7.92 8.64
CA ALA A 301 -19.46 7.51 7.65
C ALA A 301 -19.74 5.99 7.64
N GLY A 302 -19.05 5.20 8.48
CA GLY A 302 -19.21 3.74 8.58
C GLY A 302 -18.31 2.91 7.65
N ILE A 303 -17.39 3.55 6.92
CA ILE A 303 -16.62 2.93 5.83
C ILE A 303 -15.33 2.28 6.38
N LEU A 304 -15.17 0.97 6.22
CA LEU A 304 -13.98 0.26 6.71
C LEU A 304 -12.80 0.45 5.74
N VAL A 305 -11.84 1.28 6.15
CA VAL A 305 -10.62 1.52 5.38
C VAL A 305 -9.53 0.53 5.79
N ILE A 306 -9.12 -0.29 4.82
CA ILE A 306 -8.05 -1.30 4.94
C ILE A 306 -6.91 -0.86 4.03
N THR A 307 -5.71 -0.69 4.60
CA THR A 307 -4.58 -0.05 3.90
C THR A 307 -3.28 -0.82 4.08
N SER A 308 -2.42 -0.78 3.06
CA SER A 308 -1.04 -1.27 3.11
C SER A 308 -0.26 -0.55 4.22
N ALA A 309 0.41 -1.29 5.11
CA ALA A 309 1.22 -0.69 6.18
C ALA A 309 2.42 0.13 5.67
N GLY A 310 2.88 -0.15 4.45
CA GLY A 310 4.07 0.44 3.83
C GLY A 310 5.16 -0.61 3.60
N ASN A 311 6.06 -0.32 2.67
CA ASN A 311 7.21 -1.19 2.35
C ASN A 311 8.54 -0.48 2.69
N TYR A 312 8.59 0.19 3.83
CA TYR A 312 9.74 1.03 4.23
C TYR A 312 10.64 0.36 5.27
N GLY A 313 10.29 -0.86 5.69
CA GLY A 313 11.06 -1.68 6.62
C GLY A 313 12.49 -1.94 6.13
N ASN A 314 13.37 -2.27 7.07
CA ASN A 314 14.74 -2.64 6.76
C ASN A 314 14.85 -4.11 6.35
N TYR A 315 15.79 -4.42 5.47
CA TYR A 315 16.06 -5.78 5.01
C TYR A 315 17.57 -6.07 5.07
N THR A 316 17.93 -7.33 5.30
CA THR A 316 19.29 -7.71 5.66
C THR A 316 19.91 -8.71 4.68
N TYR A 317 21.23 -8.66 4.53
CA TYR A 317 21.99 -9.57 3.70
C TYR A 317 23.32 -9.94 4.38
N GLU A 318 23.53 -11.23 4.65
CA GLU A 318 24.75 -11.73 5.28
C GLU A 318 25.59 -12.56 4.31
N GLU A 319 26.83 -12.12 4.06
CA GLU A 319 27.83 -12.87 3.28
C GLU A 319 29.22 -12.66 3.90
N ASP A 320 30.03 -13.71 3.96
CA ASP A 320 31.35 -13.75 4.64
C ASP A 320 31.40 -13.22 6.09
N GLY A 321 30.26 -13.20 6.80
CA GLY A 321 30.14 -12.66 8.16
C GLY A 321 30.01 -11.14 8.23
N ILE A 322 29.66 -10.49 7.12
CA ILE A 322 29.30 -9.07 7.04
C ILE A 322 27.79 -8.98 6.86
N THR A 323 27.08 -8.43 7.85
CA THR A 323 25.66 -8.08 7.76
C THR A 323 25.52 -6.71 7.08
N LEU A 324 24.82 -6.66 5.95
CA LEU A 324 24.47 -5.45 5.23
C LEU A 324 22.97 -5.17 5.37
N THR A 325 22.61 -4.03 5.97
CA THR A 325 21.21 -3.61 6.11
C THR A 325 20.88 -2.48 5.14
N PHE A 326 19.74 -2.61 4.48
CA PHE A 326 19.16 -1.68 3.51
C PHE A 326 17.73 -1.35 3.94
N GLY A 327 17.08 -0.37 3.30
CA GLY A 327 15.66 -0.04 3.54
C GLY A 327 15.36 1.42 3.19
N SER A 328 14.11 1.84 3.36
CA SER A 328 13.65 3.17 2.92
C SER A 328 13.11 4.06 4.05
N HIS A 329 13.38 3.69 5.30
CA HIS A 329 13.09 4.48 6.50
C HIS A 329 14.31 4.53 7.45
N TRP A 330 14.50 5.65 8.16
CA TRP A 330 15.46 5.81 9.26
C TRP A 330 14.86 6.68 10.37
N GLU A 331 14.86 6.21 11.62
CA GLU A 331 14.57 7.03 12.81
C GLU A 331 15.81 7.22 13.69
N GLY A 332 15.85 8.34 14.43
CA GLY A 332 16.96 8.65 15.31
C GLY A 332 16.75 9.90 16.17
N THR A 333 17.86 10.52 16.57
CA THR A 333 17.88 11.75 17.38
C THR A 333 18.91 12.69 16.78
N PHE A 334 18.59 13.99 16.64
CA PHE A 334 19.57 14.96 16.18
C PHE A 334 20.75 15.02 17.14
N ASN A 335 21.90 14.54 16.67
CA ASN A 335 23.20 14.63 17.30
C ASN A 335 24.01 15.77 16.67
N ASP A 336 24.78 16.47 17.52
CA ASP A 336 25.79 17.46 17.16
C ASP A 336 26.90 17.35 18.24
N TYR A 337 27.88 16.46 17.99
CA TYR A 337 28.93 16.07 18.93
C TYR A 337 30.17 16.97 18.84
N ASP A 338 30.61 17.36 17.63
CA ASP A 338 31.73 18.33 17.47
C ASP A 338 31.32 19.81 17.42
N ASN A 339 30.02 20.12 17.42
CA ASN A 339 29.46 21.48 17.52
C ASN A 339 29.73 22.31 16.24
N ASP A 340 29.53 21.67 15.08
CA ASP A 340 29.66 22.27 13.75
C ASP A 340 28.35 22.36 12.96
N GLU A 341 27.22 22.16 13.65
CA GLU A 341 25.84 22.34 13.17
C GLU A 341 25.31 21.21 12.26
N TRP A 342 26.14 20.22 11.89
CA TRP A 342 25.71 19.03 11.12
C TRP A 342 25.23 17.89 12.00
N HIS A 343 24.30 17.08 11.47
CA HIS A 343 23.84 15.87 12.13
C HIS A 343 24.83 14.72 12.01
N GLU A 344 25.28 14.12 13.12
CA GLU A 344 26.00 12.84 13.05
C GLU A 344 25.08 11.63 13.27
N PHE A 345 24.95 10.83 12.21
CA PHE A 345 24.08 9.66 12.16
C PHE A 345 24.54 8.54 13.12
N ILE A 346 25.86 8.32 13.28
CA ILE A 346 26.42 7.35 14.24
C ILE A 346 26.71 8.04 15.58
N LYS A 347 26.19 7.45 16.65
CA LYS A 347 26.34 7.95 18.02
C LYS A 347 27.81 8.02 18.45
N TYR A 348 28.24 9.21 18.87
CA TYR A 348 29.62 9.55 19.30
C TYR A 348 30.69 9.51 18.19
N ASP A 349 30.32 9.46 16.90
CA ASP A 349 31.27 9.58 15.79
C ASP A 349 31.08 10.91 15.02
N SER A 350 31.91 11.91 15.33
CA SER A 350 31.85 13.23 14.68
C SER A 350 32.35 13.25 13.22
N SER A 351 32.68 12.08 12.66
CA SER A 351 32.91 11.89 11.23
C SER A 351 31.70 11.28 10.48
N SER A 352 30.59 11.02 11.16
CA SER A 352 29.38 10.41 10.58
C SER A 352 28.34 11.42 10.09
N ASN A 353 28.77 12.51 9.46
CA ASN A 353 27.90 13.66 9.17
C ASN A 353 27.01 13.55 7.93
N TYR A 354 26.96 12.38 7.27
CA TYR A 354 26.03 12.06 6.18
C TYR A 354 25.60 10.59 6.25
N ASN A 355 24.49 10.27 5.60
CA ASN A 355 24.13 8.90 5.20
C ASN A 355 24.20 8.77 3.67
N VAL A 356 24.21 7.55 3.12
CA VAL A 356 24.23 7.33 1.66
C VAL A 356 22.96 6.62 1.22
N LEU A 357 22.34 7.14 0.17
CA LEU A 357 21.20 6.53 -0.50
C LEU A 357 21.53 6.22 -1.96
N PHE A 358 20.95 5.14 -2.46
CA PHE A 358 20.97 4.72 -3.85
C PHE A 358 19.61 4.97 -4.47
N ALA A 359 19.57 5.30 -5.75
CA ALA A 359 18.34 5.46 -6.52
C ALA A 359 18.52 4.96 -7.95
N LEU A 360 17.46 4.36 -8.49
CA LEU A 360 17.46 3.79 -9.84
C LEU A 360 16.68 4.66 -10.83
N PRO A 361 17.13 4.77 -12.09
CA PRO A 361 16.24 5.03 -13.21
C PRO A 361 15.15 3.97 -13.22
N ASP A 362 13.93 4.40 -12.91
CA ASP A 362 12.73 3.60 -13.06
C ASP A 362 12.25 3.67 -14.51
N GLN A 363 11.43 2.70 -14.89
CA GLN A 363 10.68 2.72 -16.14
C GLN A 363 9.24 2.38 -15.79
N ASP A 364 8.33 3.28 -16.12
CA ASP A 364 6.90 3.05 -15.97
C ASP A 364 6.46 1.85 -16.81
N ASP A 365 5.26 1.33 -16.52
CA ASP A 365 4.92 -0.02 -16.96
C ASP A 365 4.70 -0.12 -18.48
N ASP A 366 4.78 0.99 -19.22
CA ASP A 366 4.74 1.04 -20.68
C ASP A 366 6.12 1.04 -21.38
N GLY A 367 7.20 1.04 -20.60
CA GLY A 367 8.58 0.88 -21.09
C GLY A 367 9.11 2.13 -21.78
N LYS A 368 8.50 3.29 -21.52
CA LYS A 368 9.00 4.61 -21.92
C LYS A 368 10.00 5.14 -20.90
N PRO A 369 10.64 6.27 -21.23
CA PRO A 369 11.42 7.03 -20.27
C PRO A 369 10.45 7.86 -19.41
N SER A 370 10.23 7.43 -18.17
CA SER A 370 9.45 8.14 -17.15
C SER A 370 10.35 8.69 -16.05
N THR A 371 10.19 9.98 -15.73
CA THR A 371 11.10 10.69 -14.82
C THR A 371 11.11 10.07 -13.43
N SER A 372 12.17 9.34 -13.13
CA SER A 372 12.32 8.53 -11.93
C SER A 372 12.63 9.44 -10.74
N GLU A 373 11.89 9.32 -9.65
CA GLU A 373 11.98 10.27 -8.55
C GLU A 373 12.81 9.73 -7.38
N VAL A 374 13.81 10.51 -6.98
CA VAL A 374 14.34 10.49 -5.61
C VAL A 374 13.44 11.40 -4.79
N SER A 375 12.70 10.81 -3.86
CA SER A 375 11.87 11.51 -2.89
C SER A 375 12.47 11.28 -1.52
N ILE A 376 12.78 12.35 -0.79
CA ILE A 376 13.34 12.32 0.56
C ILE A 376 12.48 13.24 1.41
N LEU A 377 11.86 12.71 2.45
CA LEU A 377 11.19 13.50 3.47
C LEU A 377 11.91 13.31 4.81
N MET A 378 12.06 14.38 5.57
CA MET A 378 12.41 14.35 6.99
C MET A 378 11.26 14.95 7.81
N ARG A 379 10.97 14.39 8.99
CA ARG A 379 10.08 14.99 10.00
C ARG A 379 10.68 14.93 11.41
N TRP A 380 10.24 15.80 12.33
CA TRP A 380 10.75 15.82 13.71
C TRP A 380 9.73 16.18 14.80
N ASP A 381 10.04 15.81 16.04
CA ASP A 381 9.22 15.99 17.24
C ASP A 381 9.21 17.46 17.74
N ASP A 382 8.55 18.33 16.98
CA ASP A 382 8.19 19.73 17.34
C ASP A 382 6.87 20.14 16.63
N TRP A 383 5.92 19.20 16.51
CA TRP A 383 4.60 19.41 15.86
C TRP A 383 3.62 20.15 16.79
N PRO A 384 2.65 20.93 16.27
CA PRO A 384 2.36 21.14 14.85
C PRO A 384 3.16 22.29 14.19
N GLY A 385 4.04 22.98 14.94
CA GLY A 385 4.72 24.18 14.44
C GLY A 385 6.05 24.43 15.14
N SER A 386 7.14 24.32 14.40
CA SER A 386 8.50 24.30 14.93
C SER A 386 9.18 25.66 14.99
N ASN A 387 10.10 25.83 15.95
CA ASN A 387 11.05 26.96 16.01
C ASN A 387 12.50 26.52 15.75
N ILE A 388 12.70 25.27 15.34
CA ILE A 388 13.98 24.64 15.00
C ILE A 388 14.03 24.51 13.47
N ASP A 389 15.05 25.08 12.86
CA ASP A 389 15.21 25.23 11.41
C ASP A 389 16.25 24.19 10.96
N TYR A 390 15.82 23.03 10.44
CA TYR A 390 16.71 22.01 9.89
C TYR A 390 16.67 22.04 8.35
N ASP A 391 17.82 22.02 7.69
CA ASP A 391 17.94 21.90 6.23
C ASP A 391 18.57 20.54 5.85
N MET A 392 18.04 19.85 4.83
CA MET A 392 18.66 18.69 4.18
C MET A 392 19.52 19.11 2.98
N TYR A 393 20.69 18.49 2.80
CA TYR A 393 21.59 18.75 1.67
C TYR A 393 21.97 17.45 0.95
N LEU A 394 21.81 17.42 -0.37
CA LEU A 394 22.09 16.27 -1.22
C LEU A 394 23.28 16.55 -2.16
N TYR A 395 24.26 15.66 -2.15
CA TYR A 395 25.45 15.68 -3.01
C TYR A 395 25.54 14.37 -3.81
N GLU A 396 26.15 14.40 -5.00
CA GLU A 396 26.55 13.19 -5.72
C GLU A 396 27.54 12.38 -4.85
N PHE A 397 27.49 11.05 -4.90
CA PHE A 397 28.44 10.18 -4.20
C PHE A 397 29.13 9.22 -5.17
N ASP A 398 30.46 9.31 -5.26
CA ASP A 398 31.26 8.29 -5.93
C ASP A 398 31.41 7.10 -4.97
N TYR A 399 30.48 6.15 -5.10
CA TYR A 399 30.48 4.92 -4.31
C TYR A 399 31.71 4.03 -4.61
N GLU A 400 32.34 4.14 -5.79
CA GLU A 400 33.52 3.33 -6.14
C GLU A 400 34.76 3.79 -5.37
N ASN A 401 34.94 5.11 -5.23
CA ASN A 401 36.05 5.69 -4.46
C ASN A 401 35.72 5.86 -2.97
N MET A 402 34.43 6.01 -2.63
CA MET A 402 33.89 6.52 -1.36
C MET A 402 34.19 8.02 -1.16
N GLU A 403 33.88 8.82 -2.17
CA GLU A 403 34.08 10.28 -2.16
C GLU A 403 32.78 11.04 -2.43
N VAL A 404 32.55 12.11 -1.67
CA VAL A 404 31.41 13.03 -1.87
C VAL A 404 31.77 14.05 -2.94
N GLY A 405 30.93 14.15 -3.97
CA GLY A 405 31.14 14.98 -5.16
C GLY A 405 30.40 16.32 -5.13
N ASP A 406 29.87 16.72 -6.28
CA ASP A 406 29.20 18.00 -6.47
C ASP A 406 27.84 18.08 -5.75
N PHE A 407 27.43 19.31 -5.40
CA PHE A 407 26.13 19.60 -4.81
C PHE A 407 24.99 19.46 -5.83
N VAL A 408 23.90 18.80 -5.43
CA VAL A 408 22.75 18.48 -6.29
C VAL A 408 21.55 19.37 -5.97
N THR A 409 21.12 19.38 -4.71
CA THR A 409 19.99 20.18 -4.22
C THR A 409 19.97 20.20 -2.69
N SER A 410 19.30 21.18 -2.11
CA SER A 410 18.90 21.17 -0.71
C SER A 410 17.38 21.24 -0.60
N SER A 411 16.88 21.04 0.61
CA SER A 411 15.60 21.57 1.06
C SER A 411 15.74 23.08 1.40
N GLU A 412 14.64 23.78 1.74
CA GLU A 412 14.65 25.22 2.09
C GLU A 412 13.38 25.67 2.90
N TYR A 413 12.65 24.79 3.58
CA TYR A 413 11.43 25.13 4.32
C TYR A 413 11.77 25.71 5.70
N TRP A 414 11.64 27.03 5.88
CA TRP A 414 12.08 27.67 7.12
C TRP A 414 11.04 27.57 8.24
N GLN A 415 11.41 26.98 9.37
CA GLN A 415 10.59 26.95 10.58
C GLN A 415 10.80 28.18 11.46
N THR A 416 9.72 28.92 11.72
CA THR A 416 9.72 30.22 12.43
C THR A 416 8.65 30.32 13.53
N GLY A 417 8.09 29.18 13.94
CA GLY A 417 7.13 29.04 15.04
C GLY A 417 5.71 28.66 14.61
N THR A 418 5.41 28.61 13.31
CA THR A 418 4.07 28.23 12.80
C THR A 418 4.12 27.26 11.61
N GLN A 419 5.31 26.82 11.21
CA GLN A 419 5.54 25.94 10.07
C GLN A 419 5.73 24.51 10.54
N GLU A 420 5.20 23.56 9.78
CA GLU A 420 5.28 22.13 10.07
C GLU A 420 6.76 21.68 10.19
N PRO A 421 7.13 20.85 11.17
CA PRO A 421 8.48 20.30 11.36
C PRO A 421 8.77 19.18 10.35
N VAL A 422 8.76 19.55 9.07
CA VAL A 422 9.06 18.67 7.94
C VAL A 422 10.04 19.34 6.99
N GLU A 423 10.79 18.53 6.26
CA GLU A 423 11.54 18.98 5.09
C GLU A 423 11.43 17.98 3.93
N TYR A 424 11.52 18.49 2.70
CA TYR A 424 11.31 17.68 1.50
C TYR A 424 12.27 17.99 0.36
N ILE A 425 12.86 16.93 -0.20
CA ILE A 425 13.60 16.95 -1.47
C ILE A 425 12.90 16.02 -2.46
N SER A 426 12.46 16.58 -3.60
CA SER A 426 12.11 15.81 -4.80
C SER A 426 13.06 16.16 -5.94
N LEU A 427 13.65 15.13 -6.56
CA LEU A 427 14.57 15.20 -7.68
C LEU A 427 14.21 14.13 -8.72
N ASN A 428 14.02 14.56 -9.98
CA ASN A 428 13.89 13.66 -11.12
C ASN A 428 15.27 13.26 -11.66
N ILE A 429 15.56 11.96 -11.73
CA ILE A 429 16.70 11.40 -12.46
C ILE A 429 16.34 11.37 -13.96
N PRO A 430 17.20 11.87 -14.87
CA PRO A 430 16.93 11.83 -16.30
C PRO A 430 17.00 10.41 -16.88
N ASP A 431 15.94 10.04 -17.60
CA ASP A 431 15.67 8.71 -18.17
C ASP A 431 16.69 8.21 -19.21
N ALA A 432 17.59 9.08 -19.66
CA ALA A 432 18.70 8.72 -20.55
C ALA A 432 19.81 7.93 -19.83
N GLU A 433 19.73 7.80 -18.50
CA GLU A 433 20.71 7.12 -17.68
C GLU A 433 20.38 5.62 -17.51
N THR A 434 21.40 4.79 -17.73
CA THR A 434 21.29 3.31 -17.71
C THR A 434 21.97 2.70 -16.46
N ARG A 435 22.11 3.51 -15.41
CA ARG A 435 22.78 3.17 -14.15
C ARG A 435 22.07 3.86 -12.99
N GLY A 436 22.00 3.18 -11.84
CA GLY A 436 21.63 3.82 -10.59
C GLY A 436 22.65 4.86 -10.15
N ARG A 437 22.20 5.84 -9.37
CA ARG A 437 22.99 6.92 -8.78
C ARG A 437 23.08 6.73 -7.27
N PHE A 438 24.18 7.21 -6.70
CA PHE A 438 24.36 7.29 -5.25
C PHE A 438 24.45 8.76 -4.85
N TYR A 439 23.88 9.08 -3.69
CA TYR A 439 23.92 10.42 -3.13
C TYR A 439 24.30 10.38 -1.65
N ALA A 440 25.06 11.38 -1.21
CA ALA A 440 25.30 11.64 0.20
C ALA A 440 24.25 12.63 0.70
N LEU A 441 23.43 12.18 1.66
CA LEU A 441 22.41 12.97 2.35
C LEU A 441 22.99 13.47 3.67
N TYR A 442 23.11 14.78 3.79
CA TYR A 442 23.46 15.47 5.03
C TYR A 442 22.21 16.16 5.62
N VAL A 443 22.17 16.30 6.94
CA VAL A 443 21.20 17.13 7.66
C VAL A 443 21.99 18.16 8.49
N ALA A 444 21.54 19.41 8.52
CA ALA A 444 22.14 20.45 9.37
C ALA A 444 21.06 21.25 10.10
N ARG A 445 21.39 21.77 11.28
CA ARG A 445 20.59 22.79 11.97
C ARG A 445 21.05 24.17 11.53
N TYR A 446 20.14 24.98 11.03
CA TYR A 446 20.40 26.34 10.57
C TYR A 446 20.31 27.37 11.72
N ASP A 447 19.51 27.11 12.76
CA ASP A 447 19.31 28.02 13.88
C ASP A 447 20.39 27.92 15.00
N THR A 448 20.45 28.99 15.82
CA THR A 448 21.40 29.12 16.93
C THR A 448 20.84 28.65 18.29
N GLN A 449 19.71 27.94 18.31
CA GLN A 449 19.25 27.24 19.52
C GLN A 449 20.11 25.99 19.72
N THR A 450 19.80 25.18 20.73
CA THR A 450 20.56 23.94 20.99
C THR A 450 19.62 22.78 21.27
N PRO A 451 18.97 22.23 20.23
CA PRO A 451 18.24 20.98 20.34
C PRO A 451 19.24 19.85 20.57
N LYS A 452 19.17 19.22 21.75
CA LYS A 452 19.83 17.93 22.02
C LYS A 452 18.77 17.01 22.60
N GLY A 453 18.31 16.06 21.79
CA GLY A 453 17.24 15.13 22.15
C GLY A 453 15.99 15.15 21.25
N VAL A 454 15.93 16.02 20.23
CA VAL A 454 14.81 16.01 19.25
C VAL A 454 14.89 14.74 18.40
N LYS A 455 13.79 13.99 18.33
CA LYS A 455 13.66 12.82 17.45
C LYS A 455 13.56 13.27 15.99
N LEU A 456 14.27 12.56 15.12
CA LEU A 456 14.23 12.75 13.67
C LEU A 456 13.76 11.45 13.01
N GLU A 457 13.10 11.59 11.87
CA GLU A 457 12.62 10.49 11.05
C GLU A 457 12.79 10.85 9.57
N ILE A 458 13.27 9.93 8.73
CA ILE A 458 13.56 10.16 7.32
C ILE A 458 12.98 9.02 6.47
N TYR A 459 12.16 9.36 5.48
CA TYR A 459 11.62 8.45 4.47
C TYR A 459 12.26 8.67 3.11
N LEU A 460 12.44 7.56 2.40
CA LEU A 460 12.85 7.51 0.99
C LEU A 460 11.70 6.94 0.15
N GLY A 461 11.32 7.65 -0.91
CA GLY A 461 10.27 7.26 -1.84
C GLY A 461 10.78 6.92 -3.25
N GLY A 462 9.84 6.63 -4.15
CA GLY A 462 10.13 6.29 -5.53
C GLY A 462 11.03 5.06 -5.64
N THR A 463 12.24 5.23 -6.17
CA THR A 463 13.22 4.14 -6.32
C THR A 463 14.37 4.19 -5.32
N SER A 464 14.30 5.05 -4.29
CA SER A 464 15.42 5.29 -3.39
C SER A 464 15.43 4.40 -2.13
N GLU A 465 16.61 3.85 -1.82
CA GLU A 465 16.89 3.03 -0.64
C GLU A 465 18.19 3.50 0.04
N PHE A 466 18.25 3.48 1.36
CA PHE A 466 19.49 3.66 2.11
C PHE A 466 20.42 2.48 1.81
N VAL A 467 21.70 2.76 1.58
CA VAL A 467 22.71 1.73 1.35
C VAL A 467 23.79 1.79 2.41
N PRO A 468 24.26 0.62 2.89
CA PRO A 468 25.35 0.56 3.85
C PRO A 468 26.64 1.10 3.23
N PHE A 469 27.39 1.90 3.98
CA PHE A 469 28.78 2.26 3.65
C PHE A 469 29.64 2.25 4.92
N VAL A 470 30.96 2.13 4.76
CA VAL A 470 31.90 2.06 5.89
C VAL A 470 32.44 3.44 6.22
N ASN A 471 32.21 3.91 7.44
CA ASN A 471 32.90 5.10 7.94
C ASN A 471 34.29 4.76 8.49
N TYR A 472 35.32 5.49 8.07
CA TYR A 472 36.70 5.02 8.09
C TYR A 472 37.44 5.33 9.40
N ASN A 473 36.80 5.05 10.54
CA ASN A 473 37.31 5.34 11.88
C ASN A 473 38.19 4.22 12.50
N GLY A 474 38.23 3.03 11.87
CA GLY A 474 39.09 1.90 12.26
C GLY A 474 38.36 0.74 12.93
N SER A 475 37.06 0.86 13.19
CA SER A 475 36.14 -0.28 13.35
C SER A 475 35.24 -0.39 12.12
N LEU A 476 34.62 -1.55 11.87
CA LEU A 476 33.60 -1.71 10.83
C LEU A 476 32.28 -1.08 11.30
N ASN A 477 32.28 0.25 11.42
CA ASN A 477 31.06 1.02 11.58
C ASN A 477 30.45 1.21 10.19
N ILE A 478 29.50 0.34 9.88
CA ILE A 478 28.55 0.60 8.81
C ILE A 478 27.71 1.82 9.24
N SER A 479 27.34 2.68 8.29
CA SER A 479 26.48 3.85 8.49
C SER A 479 25.20 3.55 9.26
N ALA A 480 24.54 4.58 9.82
CA ALA A 480 23.29 4.37 10.54
C ALA A 480 22.26 3.73 9.60
N LEU A 481 21.91 2.50 9.93
CA LEU A 481 21.17 1.58 9.07
C LEU A 481 19.69 1.99 9.02
N ALA A 482 19.00 1.62 7.94
CA ALA A 482 17.56 1.75 7.89
C ALA A 482 16.89 1.02 9.07
N THR A 483 15.70 1.47 9.48
CA THR A 483 14.98 0.99 10.67
C THR A 483 13.56 0.58 10.35
N SER A 484 13.15 -0.65 10.71
CA SER A 484 11.76 -1.10 10.53
C SER A 484 10.79 -0.52 11.57
N SER A 485 11.28 -0.26 12.78
CA SER A 485 10.54 0.49 13.81
C SER A 485 10.10 1.85 13.27
N SER A 486 8.89 2.27 13.65
CA SER A 486 8.22 3.51 13.26
C SER A 486 7.90 3.70 11.77
N SER A 487 8.25 2.75 10.88
CA SER A 487 8.34 2.96 9.42
C SER A 487 7.02 3.02 8.65
N LEU A 488 5.90 3.32 9.31
CA LEU A 488 4.55 3.27 8.73
C LEU A 488 4.28 4.49 7.84
N SER A 489 3.78 4.26 6.63
CA SER A 489 3.32 5.34 5.74
C SER A 489 1.91 5.82 6.10
N GLU A 490 1.69 7.12 6.15
CA GLU A 490 0.35 7.70 6.21
C GLU A 490 -0.53 7.19 5.03
N PRO A 491 -1.78 6.78 5.27
CA PRO A 491 -2.56 6.92 6.52
C PRO A 491 -2.50 5.68 7.44
N ALA A 492 -1.64 4.70 7.22
CA ALA A 492 -1.63 3.43 7.97
C ALA A 492 -1.37 3.59 9.47
N ASP A 493 -0.73 4.69 9.88
CA ASP A 493 -0.56 5.12 11.27
C ASP A 493 -1.89 5.52 11.95
N ALA A 494 -2.91 5.95 11.20
CA ALA A 494 -4.20 6.39 11.74
C ALA A 494 -4.92 5.34 12.60
N ALA A 495 -5.67 5.79 13.61
CA ALA A 495 -6.50 4.90 14.44
C ALA A 495 -7.78 4.43 13.74
N SER A 496 -8.28 5.22 12.77
CA SER A 496 -9.48 4.94 11.96
C SER A 496 -9.30 3.79 10.97
N VAL A 497 -8.11 3.64 10.39
CA VAL A 497 -7.83 2.61 9.37
C VAL A 497 -7.37 1.29 9.98
N MET A 498 -7.44 0.21 9.19
CA MET A 498 -6.83 -1.09 9.46
C MET A 498 -5.58 -1.25 8.59
N ALA A 499 -4.40 -1.16 9.19
CA ALA A 499 -3.11 -1.30 8.52
C ALA A 499 -2.74 -2.77 8.38
N VAL A 500 -2.29 -3.18 7.20
CA VAL A 500 -1.99 -4.57 6.87
C VAL A 500 -0.53 -4.73 6.46
N GLY A 501 0.21 -5.56 7.19
CA GLY A 501 1.57 -5.98 6.82
C GLY A 501 1.58 -7.28 6.00
N ALA A 502 2.74 -7.65 5.46
CA ALA A 502 2.89 -8.76 4.52
C ALA A 502 3.61 -10.00 5.10
N ILE A 503 3.18 -11.18 4.66
CA ILE A 503 3.86 -12.47 4.85
C ILE A 503 3.86 -13.22 3.52
N ASP A 504 5.03 -13.69 3.06
CA ASP A 504 5.15 -14.55 1.87
C ASP A 504 4.21 -15.76 1.99
N ARG A 505 3.35 -15.95 0.99
CA ARG A 505 2.36 -17.05 0.89
C ARG A 505 2.90 -18.47 1.14
N THR A 506 4.18 -18.72 0.92
CA THR A 506 4.87 -20.01 1.13
C THR A 506 5.30 -20.18 2.59
N GLN A 507 5.43 -19.08 3.32
CA GLN A 507 5.72 -19.00 4.75
C GLN A 507 4.47 -18.68 5.59
N TRP A 508 3.28 -18.56 4.98
CA TRP A 508 2.05 -18.08 5.62
C TRP A 508 1.71 -18.74 6.96
N GLN A 509 1.98 -20.04 7.13
CA GLN A 509 1.69 -20.78 8.36
C GLN A 509 2.74 -20.60 9.47
N THR A 510 3.92 -20.01 9.17
CA THR A 510 5.08 -19.94 10.08
C THR A 510 5.65 -18.54 10.27
N GLY A 511 5.41 -17.63 9.32
CA GLY A 511 6.23 -16.42 9.16
C GLY A 511 7.65 -16.75 8.69
N PRO A 512 8.57 -15.76 8.70
CA PRO A 512 8.43 -14.44 9.32
C PRO A 512 7.49 -13.48 8.55
N GLN A 513 7.27 -12.28 9.11
CA GLN A 513 6.87 -11.11 8.32
C GLN A 513 7.90 -10.87 7.21
N GLU A 514 7.47 -10.38 6.06
CA GLU A 514 8.38 -9.89 5.01
C GLU A 514 9.24 -8.72 5.51
N GLU A 515 10.56 -8.76 5.26
CA GLU A 515 11.52 -7.79 5.85
C GLU A 515 11.18 -6.33 5.49
N TYR A 516 10.74 -6.09 4.25
CA TYR A 516 10.38 -4.75 3.79
C TYR A 516 9.10 -4.21 4.45
N SER A 517 8.26 -5.07 5.03
CA SER A 517 6.94 -4.66 5.55
C SER A 517 7.12 -3.74 6.75
N SER A 518 6.50 -2.57 6.69
CA SER A 518 6.63 -1.57 7.75
C SER A 518 6.12 -2.08 9.10
N GLN A 519 6.79 -1.68 10.17
CA GLN A 519 6.51 -2.09 11.56
C GLN A 519 6.18 -0.88 12.43
N GLY A 520 5.45 -1.13 13.51
CA GLY A 520 5.17 -0.13 14.53
C GLY A 520 6.35 0.11 15.49
N PRO A 521 6.15 0.94 16.53
CA PRO A 521 4.88 1.59 16.86
C PRO A 521 4.57 2.77 15.93
N THR A 522 3.42 3.42 16.07
CA THR A 522 3.30 4.82 15.63
C THR A 522 4.18 5.71 16.51
N ASN A 523 4.53 6.91 16.05
CA ASN A 523 5.27 7.87 16.87
C ASN A 523 4.54 8.22 18.18
N ASP A 524 5.34 8.53 19.20
CA ASP A 524 4.97 8.97 20.57
C ASP A 524 5.16 10.49 20.77
N TRP A 525 5.12 11.25 19.68
CA TRP A 525 5.55 12.65 19.60
C TRP A 525 4.51 13.60 20.20
N ASN A 526 4.94 14.77 20.70
CA ASN A 526 4.10 15.79 21.35
C ASN A 526 3.11 15.25 22.44
N GLY A 527 3.39 14.10 23.04
CA GLY A 527 2.53 13.46 24.04
C GLY A 527 1.41 12.55 23.51
N SER A 528 1.35 12.31 22.20
CA SER A 528 0.56 11.21 21.62
C SER A 528 1.11 9.86 22.11
N PRO A 529 0.25 8.88 22.43
CA PRO A 529 0.72 7.55 22.80
C PRO A 529 1.08 6.75 21.53
N ALA A 530 2.28 6.17 21.52
CA ALA A 530 2.68 5.14 20.57
C ALA A 530 1.62 4.02 20.50
N ARG A 531 1.10 3.75 19.29
CA ARG A 531 0.11 2.70 19.03
C ARG A 531 0.75 1.50 18.36
N ILE A 532 0.18 0.32 18.65
CA ILE A 532 0.61 -0.94 18.05
C ILE A 532 -0.02 -1.08 16.67
N LYS A 533 0.86 -1.16 15.67
CA LYS A 533 0.62 -1.23 14.23
C LYS A 533 1.70 -2.15 13.61
N PRO A 534 1.46 -2.84 12.48
CA PRO A 534 0.20 -2.93 11.73
C PRO A 534 -0.93 -3.52 12.58
N ASP A 535 -2.16 -3.45 12.08
CA ASP A 535 -3.30 -4.06 12.78
C ASP A 535 -3.34 -5.57 12.53
N ILE A 536 -3.00 -6.04 11.33
CA ILE A 536 -3.03 -7.46 10.95
C ILE A 536 -2.04 -7.78 9.82
N MET A 537 -1.87 -9.07 9.51
CA MET A 537 -1.12 -9.57 8.34
C MET A 537 -2.03 -10.16 7.26
N GLY A 538 -1.67 -9.94 6.00
CA GLY A 538 -2.23 -10.60 4.81
C GLY A 538 -1.12 -11.21 3.93
N PRO A 539 -1.45 -12.12 3.00
CA PRO A 539 -0.44 -12.84 2.21
C PRO A 539 0.08 -12.06 0.99
N ASP A 540 1.38 -12.18 0.70
CA ASP A 540 2.01 -11.70 -0.54
C ASP A 540 2.84 -12.82 -1.24
N ALA A 541 3.81 -12.52 -2.11
CA ALA A 541 4.59 -13.48 -2.94
C ALA A 541 3.82 -14.28 -4.04
N VAL A 542 2.87 -13.63 -4.73
CA VAL A 542 1.65 -14.24 -5.30
C VAL A 542 1.33 -13.90 -6.78
N THR A 543 0.50 -14.68 -7.51
CA THR A 543 0.31 -14.62 -9.00
C THR A 543 -1.00 -13.97 -9.55
N THR A 544 -0.96 -13.25 -10.70
CA THR A 544 -2.12 -12.61 -11.42
C THR A 544 -2.09 -12.85 -12.92
N TYR A 545 -3.24 -12.76 -13.58
CA TYR A 545 -3.32 -12.52 -15.02
C TYR A 545 -2.56 -11.27 -15.50
N THR A 546 -2.98 -10.05 -15.13
CA THR A 546 -2.36 -8.79 -15.53
C THR A 546 -0.83 -8.83 -15.43
N HIS A 547 -0.28 -9.17 -14.26
CA HIS A 547 1.17 -9.15 -14.09
C HIS A 547 1.87 -10.48 -14.46
N ALA A 548 1.19 -11.61 -14.67
CA ALA A 548 1.82 -12.75 -15.37
C ALA A 548 2.04 -12.37 -16.85
N THR A 549 0.98 -11.85 -17.47
CA THR A 549 0.92 -11.43 -18.87
C THR A 549 1.88 -10.28 -19.19
N PHE A 550 1.91 -9.23 -18.35
CA PHE A 550 2.63 -7.99 -18.67
C PHE A 550 3.93 -7.74 -17.88
N LYS A 551 4.26 -8.56 -16.86
CA LYS A 551 5.41 -8.32 -15.95
C LYS A 551 6.28 -9.58 -15.70
N ASP A 552 6.66 -10.27 -16.78
CA ASP A 552 7.62 -11.40 -16.80
C ASP A 552 7.30 -12.56 -15.83
N ASN A 553 6.02 -12.87 -15.57
CA ASN A 553 5.60 -13.94 -14.63
C ASN A 553 6.27 -13.90 -13.23
N ARG A 554 6.64 -12.70 -12.76
CA ARG A 554 7.06 -12.46 -11.35
C ARG A 554 5.89 -12.68 -10.36
N PRO A 555 6.11 -12.69 -9.04
CA PRO A 555 5.04 -12.61 -8.01
C PRO A 555 4.77 -11.17 -7.54
N PHE A 556 3.72 -11.00 -6.72
CA PHE A 556 3.51 -9.84 -5.83
C PHE A 556 4.66 -9.75 -4.88
N LEU A 557 5.07 -8.54 -4.52
CA LEU A 557 5.86 -8.30 -3.34
C LEU A 557 5.41 -6.97 -2.75
N GLY A 558 4.68 -7.01 -1.64
CA GLY A 558 4.28 -5.79 -0.93
C GLY A 558 3.12 -5.91 0.06
N THR A 559 3.05 -4.95 0.99
CA THR A 559 1.87 -4.74 1.85
C THR A 559 0.63 -4.32 1.07
N SER A 560 0.81 -3.80 -0.16
CA SER A 560 -0.24 -3.63 -1.17
C SER A 560 -0.91 -4.96 -1.59
N ALA A 561 -0.30 -6.13 -1.31
CA ALA A 561 -0.89 -7.45 -1.53
C ALA A 561 -1.86 -7.81 -0.43
N ALA A 562 -1.34 -7.66 0.78
CA ALA A 562 -1.96 -8.11 1.99
C ALA A 562 -3.28 -7.37 2.27
N ALA A 563 -3.32 -6.06 2.00
CA ALA A 563 -4.51 -5.23 2.21
C ALA A 563 -5.75 -5.69 1.40
N PRO A 564 -5.66 -5.92 0.08
CA PRO A 564 -6.75 -6.51 -0.71
C PRO A 564 -7.32 -7.84 -0.19
N HIS A 565 -6.54 -8.74 0.45
CA HIS A 565 -7.13 -9.93 1.08
C HIS A 565 -7.97 -9.58 2.28
N VAL A 566 -7.49 -8.67 3.12
CA VAL A 566 -8.22 -8.27 4.33
C VAL A 566 -9.51 -7.54 3.92
N ALA A 567 -9.48 -6.76 2.83
CA ALA A 567 -10.67 -6.20 2.20
C ALA A 567 -11.61 -7.28 1.63
N GLY A 568 -11.08 -8.32 0.98
CA GLY A 568 -11.85 -9.48 0.53
C GLY A 568 -12.49 -10.28 1.67
N VAL A 569 -11.76 -10.53 2.76
CA VAL A 569 -12.29 -11.14 3.99
C VAL A 569 -13.41 -10.28 4.55
N ALA A 570 -13.21 -8.95 4.67
CA ALA A 570 -14.24 -8.04 5.14
C ALA A 570 -15.51 -8.08 4.26
N ALA A 571 -15.36 -8.13 2.93
CA ALA A 571 -16.49 -8.19 2.00
C ALA A 571 -17.27 -9.53 2.10
N LEU A 572 -16.57 -10.64 2.34
CA LEU A 572 -17.20 -11.93 2.63
C LEU A 572 -17.99 -11.88 3.95
N MET A 573 -17.42 -11.29 5.01
CA MET A 573 -18.11 -11.21 6.32
C MET A 573 -19.37 -10.34 6.23
N LEU A 574 -19.30 -9.17 5.56
CA LEU A 574 -20.47 -8.34 5.30
C LEU A 574 -21.51 -9.02 4.41
N SER A 575 -21.13 -9.95 3.53
CA SER A 575 -22.14 -10.70 2.78
C SER A 575 -22.90 -11.73 3.62
N ILE A 576 -22.31 -12.23 4.72
CA ILE A 576 -23.00 -13.09 5.71
C ILE A 576 -23.92 -12.24 6.61
N ASP A 577 -23.40 -11.14 7.13
CA ASP A 577 -24.11 -10.23 8.03
C ASP A 577 -23.97 -8.77 7.55
N PRO A 578 -24.87 -8.31 6.67
CA PRO A 578 -24.85 -6.95 6.12
C PRO A 578 -25.17 -5.85 7.15
N GLU A 579 -25.63 -6.21 8.35
CA GLU A 579 -25.97 -5.25 9.41
C GLU A 579 -24.83 -5.03 10.42
N MET A 580 -23.67 -5.72 10.24
CA MET A 580 -22.47 -5.50 11.07
C MET A 580 -22.03 -4.04 11.06
N THR A 581 -21.84 -3.46 12.25
CA THR A 581 -21.17 -2.15 12.33
C THR A 581 -19.68 -2.28 11.98
N LEU A 582 -19.07 -1.18 11.52
CA LEU A 582 -17.62 -1.07 11.28
C LEU A 582 -16.78 -1.58 12.46
N GLN A 583 -17.25 -1.38 13.70
CA GLN A 583 -16.54 -1.85 14.89
C GLN A 583 -16.64 -3.37 15.07
N GLU A 584 -17.80 -3.98 14.78
CA GLU A 584 -18.00 -5.43 14.84
C GLU A 584 -17.24 -6.14 13.71
N LEU A 585 -17.26 -5.57 12.49
CA LEU A 585 -16.50 -6.08 11.36
C LEU A 585 -14.97 -6.02 11.61
N LYS A 586 -14.44 -4.87 12.06
CA LYS A 586 -13.02 -4.74 12.42
C LYS A 586 -12.67 -5.66 13.61
N GLY A 587 -13.50 -5.68 14.65
CA GLY A 587 -13.30 -6.53 15.83
C GLY A 587 -13.30 -8.01 15.48
N TYR A 588 -14.19 -8.45 14.59
CA TYR A 588 -14.21 -9.83 14.08
C TYR A 588 -12.88 -10.17 13.38
N ILE A 589 -12.38 -9.32 12.48
CA ILE A 589 -11.14 -9.59 11.74
C ILE A 589 -9.93 -9.60 12.70
N GLU A 590 -9.89 -8.70 13.69
CA GLU A 590 -8.83 -8.65 14.72
C GLU A 590 -8.86 -9.87 15.67
N GLU A 591 -10.03 -10.22 16.23
CA GLU A 591 -10.19 -11.36 17.16
C GLU A 591 -10.15 -12.73 16.47
N ASN A 592 -10.30 -12.78 15.15
CA ASN A 592 -10.23 -14.01 14.37
C ASN A 592 -8.92 -14.22 13.60
N ALA A 593 -7.98 -13.28 13.67
CA ALA A 593 -6.59 -13.51 13.31
C ALA A 593 -5.99 -14.73 14.04
N PHE A 594 -5.07 -15.42 13.37
CA PHE A 594 -4.20 -16.41 14.02
C PHE A 594 -2.95 -15.68 14.54
N ASP A 595 -2.83 -15.60 15.87
CA ASP A 595 -1.76 -14.90 16.60
C ASP A 595 -0.34 -15.33 16.18
N MET A 596 0.60 -14.39 16.08
CA MET A 596 1.96 -14.60 15.58
C MET A 596 2.96 -13.66 16.25
N GLY A 597 4.18 -14.14 16.48
CA GLY A 597 5.24 -13.37 17.12
C GLY A 597 5.12 -13.37 18.65
N THR A 598 4.89 -12.20 19.22
CA THR A 598 4.56 -12.03 20.65
C THR A 598 3.09 -12.36 20.87
N PHE A 599 2.72 -12.97 22.01
CA PHE A 599 1.31 -13.30 22.27
C PHE A 599 0.46 -12.04 22.44
N GLY A 600 -0.57 -11.90 21.59
CA GLY A 600 -1.41 -10.72 21.49
C GLY A 600 -0.73 -9.56 20.74
N LYS A 601 -1.52 -8.54 20.37
CA LYS A 601 -1.15 -7.54 19.37
C LYS A 601 0.27 -6.98 19.54
N ASP A 602 1.14 -7.15 18.54
CA ASP A 602 2.51 -6.62 18.54
C ASP A 602 2.87 -5.77 17.31
N ASN A 603 4.01 -5.07 17.37
CA ASN A 603 4.45 -4.10 16.35
C ASN A 603 4.94 -4.73 15.04
N ILE A 604 5.11 -6.05 15.01
CA ILE A 604 5.57 -6.82 13.86
C ILE A 604 4.35 -7.41 13.15
N TYR A 605 3.54 -8.19 13.87
CA TYR A 605 2.45 -9.00 13.31
C TYR A 605 1.05 -8.37 13.44
N GLY A 606 0.88 -7.29 14.21
CA GLY A 606 -0.45 -6.86 14.64
C GLY A 606 -1.10 -7.96 15.47
N TYR A 607 -2.38 -8.27 15.24
CA TYR A 607 -3.05 -9.42 15.85
C TYR A 607 -2.65 -10.79 15.23
N GLY A 608 -1.70 -10.81 14.30
CA GLY A 608 -1.31 -12.00 13.56
C GLY A 608 -1.92 -12.05 12.16
N ARG A 609 -2.04 -13.25 11.58
CA ARG A 609 -2.45 -13.45 10.19
C ARG A 609 -3.97 -13.56 10.03
N SER A 610 -4.52 -12.77 9.10
CA SER A 610 -5.95 -12.71 8.79
C SER A 610 -6.46 -14.05 8.26
N VAL A 611 -7.43 -14.64 8.95
CA VAL A 611 -8.12 -15.86 8.54
C VAL A 611 -9.61 -15.76 8.83
N ILE A 612 -10.41 -16.39 7.99
CA ILE A 612 -11.77 -16.77 8.32
C ILE A 612 -11.66 -18.06 9.12
N LYS A 613 -12.25 -18.10 10.32
CA LYS A 613 -12.26 -19.34 11.11
C LYS A 613 -13.37 -20.27 10.62
N ASP A 614 -12.97 -21.51 10.40
CA ASP A 614 -13.76 -22.73 10.45
C ASP A 614 -12.96 -23.59 11.45
N LYS A 615 -13.57 -23.93 12.58
CA LYS A 615 -12.85 -24.38 13.78
C LYS A 615 -12.90 -25.89 14.02
N ASP A 616 -13.91 -26.58 13.50
CA ASP A 616 -13.99 -28.04 13.49
C ASP A 616 -13.86 -28.68 12.09
N TYR A 617 -13.70 -27.84 11.06
CA TYR A 617 -13.38 -28.18 9.67
C TYR A 617 -14.54 -28.84 8.90
N ASP A 618 -15.76 -28.34 9.09
CA ASP A 618 -16.96 -28.80 8.38
C ASP A 618 -17.32 -27.98 7.12
N SER A 619 -16.56 -26.91 6.84
CA SER A 619 -16.73 -25.95 5.75
C SER A 619 -17.83 -24.91 5.93
N MET A 620 -18.44 -24.80 7.11
CA MET A 620 -19.18 -23.61 7.53
C MET A 620 -18.26 -22.69 8.36
N PRO A 621 -18.37 -21.35 8.24
CA PRO A 621 -17.54 -20.42 9.00
C PRO A 621 -18.13 -20.10 10.38
N ASP A 622 -17.25 -19.93 11.36
CA ASP A 622 -17.50 -19.57 12.77
C ASP A 622 -18.52 -18.43 12.95
N ILE A 623 -18.60 -17.50 12.00
CA ILE A 623 -19.50 -16.34 11.97
C ILE A 623 -20.93 -16.74 11.59
N TRP A 624 -21.11 -17.52 10.52
CA TRP A 624 -22.42 -17.96 10.05
C TRP A 624 -23.07 -18.87 11.08
N GLU A 625 -22.28 -19.80 11.64
CA GLU A 625 -22.73 -20.66 12.72
C GLU A 625 -23.23 -19.86 13.93
N LYS A 626 -22.50 -18.83 14.37
CA LYS A 626 -22.93 -17.99 15.51
C LYS A 626 -24.17 -17.16 15.19
N LEU A 627 -24.28 -16.64 13.96
CA LEU A 627 -25.41 -15.84 13.50
C LEU A 627 -26.72 -16.66 13.49
N PHE A 628 -26.67 -17.86 12.93
CA PHE A 628 -27.82 -18.77 12.89
C PHE A 628 -27.97 -19.63 14.15
N GLY A 629 -26.96 -19.65 15.03
CA GLY A 629 -26.94 -20.32 16.33
C GLY A 629 -26.65 -21.83 16.27
N GLN A 630 -25.82 -22.27 15.32
CA GLN A 630 -25.17 -23.58 15.26
C GLN A 630 -23.94 -23.58 16.20
N ASN A 631 -23.11 -24.63 16.20
CA ASN A 631 -22.07 -24.79 17.23
C ASN A 631 -20.63 -24.98 16.67
N PRO A 632 -19.78 -23.92 16.64
CA PRO A 632 -18.41 -23.88 16.07
C PRO A 632 -17.35 -24.59 16.94
N ASP A 633 -17.73 -25.73 17.48
CA ASP A 633 -16.96 -26.68 18.28
C ASP A 633 -17.28 -28.14 17.90
N ILE A 634 -18.29 -28.39 17.06
CA ILE A 634 -18.69 -29.71 16.57
C ILE A 634 -19.18 -29.63 15.12
N ASN A 635 -18.56 -30.43 14.24
CA ASN A 635 -18.99 -30.66 12.86
C ASN A 635 -20.48 -31.02 12.82
N ASP A 636 -21.32 -30.07 12.40
CA ASP A 636 -22.79 -30.18 12.41
C ASP A 636 -23.43 -29.87 11.04
N ALA A 637 -22.63 -29.56 10.02
CA ALA A 637 -22.90 -29.50 8.57
C ALA A 637 -23.88 -30.55 7.98
N SER A 638 -24.08 -31.68 8.66
CA SER A 638 -24.95 -32.79 8.23
C SER A 638 -26.22 -32.97 9.07
N LEU A 639 -26.50 -32.04 10.00
CA LEU A 639 -27.76 -31.95 10.71
C LEU A 639 -28.81 -31.18 9.91
N ASP A 640 -30.06 -31.47 10.24
CA ASP A 640 -31.30 -30.88 9.73
C ASP A 640 -32.11 -30.53 11.01
N PRO A 641 -32.03 -29.28 11.52
CA PRO A 641 -32.50 -28.97 12.88
C PRO A 641 -34.00 -28.66 13.00
N ASP A 642 -34.66 -28.31 11.90
CA ASP A 642 -36.11 -28.04 11.85
C ASP A 642 -36.94 -29.11 11.12
N GLY A 643 -36.29 -29.97 10.32
CA GLY A 643 -36.88 -31.18 9.74
C GLY A 643 -37.42 -31.02 8.32
N ASP A 644 -36.91 -30.05 7.55
CA ASP A 644 -37.37 -29.74 6.20
C ASP A 644 -36.76 -30.61 5.09
N GLY A 645 -35.56 -31.17 5.35
CA GLY A 645 -34.82 -32.03 4.43
C GLY A 645 -33.57 -31.40 3.79
N LEU A 646 -33.36 -30.10 3.96
CA LEU A 646 -32.08 -29.43 3.78
C LEU A 646 -31.21 -29.65 5.03
N ALA A 647 -29.89 -29.45 4.91
CA ALA A 647 -28.95 -29.67 6.01
C ALA A 647 -27.99 -28.48 6.09
N ASN A 648 -27.52 -28.16 7.29
CA ASN A 648 -26.78 -26.93 7.63
C ASN A 648 -25.79 -26.45 6.53
N LEU A 649 -24.93 -27.33 5.99
CA LEU A 649 -23.95 -26.96 4.96
C LEU A 649 -24.57 -26.59 3.61
N MET A 650 -25.71 -27.17 3.26
CA MET A 650 -26.48 -26.76 2.08
C MET A 650 -27.21 -25.45 2.32
N GLU A 651 -27.67 -25.20 3.55
CA GLU A 651 -28.31 -23.94 3.93
C GLU A 651 -27.34 -22.78 3.92
N TYR A 652 -26.14 -22.95 4.48
CA TYR A 652 -25.02 -22.03 4.32
C TYR A 652 -24.69 -21.74 2.84
N ARG A 653 -24.87 -22.71 1.94
CA ARG A 653 -24.66 -22.51 0.50
C ARG A 653 -25.78 -21.73 -0.16
N PHE A 654 -27.04 -21.97 0.20
CA PHE A 654 -28.20 -21.31 -0.41
C PHE A 654 -28.67 -20.03 0.29
N GLY A 655 -28.15 -19.74 1.49
CA GLY A 655 -28.51 -18.56 2.28
C GLY A 655 -29.73 -18.75 3.21
N THR A 656 -30.20 -19.98 3.37
CA THR A 656 -31.39 -20.31 4.17
C THR A 656 -31.07 -20.42 5.66
N ASN A 657 -32.11 -20.49 6.49
CA ASN A 657 -31.99 -20.43 7.94
C ASN A 657 -32.24 -21.81 8.58
N PRO A 658 -31.23 -22.44 9.22
CA PRO A 658 -31.28 -23.83 9.74
C PRO A 658 -32.14 -24.01 10.99
N LYS A 659 -33.15 -23.16 11.17
CA LYS A 659 -34.18 -23.16 12.21
C LYS A 659 -35.54 -22.64 11.68
N LYS A 660 -35.70 -22.51 10.36
CA LYS A 660 -36.91 -22.03 9.67
C LYS A 660 -37.08 -22.72 8.29
N ALA A 661 -37.59 -23.95 8.32
CA ALA A 661 -38.10 -24.88 7.28
C ALA A 661 -39.03 -24.32 6.15
N ASP A 662 -38.83 -23.08 5.73
CA ASP A 662 -39.59 -22.21 4.81
C ASP A 662 -39.01 -20.82 5.07
N THR A 663 -37.88 -20.44 4.44
CA THR A 663 -37.04 -19.28 4.81
C THR A 663 -37.70 -17.95 4.43
N ASP A 664 -38.40 -17.86 3.31
CA ASP A 664 -39.05 -16.61 2.87
C ASP A 664 -40.49 -16.42 3.40
N GLY A 665 -41.19 -17.50 3.78
CA GLY A 665 -42.55 -17.48 4.30
C GLY A 665 -43.68 -17.69 3.27
N ASP A 666 -43.40 -18.21 2.07
CA ASP A 666 -44.44 -18.47 1.04
C ASP A 666 -45.27 -19.75 1.25
N GLY A 667 -44.77 -20.68 2.05
CA GLY A 667 -45.42 -21.96 2.37
C GLY A 667 -44.87 -23.17 1.63
N MET A 668 -43.77 -23.03 0.89
CA MET A 668 -42.92 -24.13 0.42
C MET A 668 -41.68 -24.26 1.35
N PRO A 669 -41.18 -25.48 1.64
CA PRO A 669 -39.93 -25.66 2.38
C PRO A 669 -38.69 -25.50 1.50
N ASP A 670 -37.63 -24.92 2.07
CA ASP A 670 -36.33 -24.68 1.44
C ASP A 670 -35.75 -25.94 0.79
N GLY A 671 -35.75 -27.07 1.52
CA GLY A 671 -35.29 -28.36 1.04
C GLY A 671 -36.11 -28.93 -0.12
N TRP A 672 -37.39 -28.57 -0.25
CA TRP A 672 -38.21 -28.91 -1.41
C TRP A 672 -37.89 -28.00 -2.59
N GLU A 673 -37.79 -26.70 -2.37
CA GLU A 673 -37.46 -25.70 -3.38
C GLU A 673 -36.09 -25.94 -4.03
N VAL A 674 -35.05 -26.11 -3.19
CA VAL A 674 -33.69 -26.46 -3.61
C VAL A 674 -33.67 -27.78 -4.40
N GLN A 675 -34.48 -28.78 -4.02
CA GLN A 675 -34.56 -30.05 -4.75
C GLN A 675 -35.10 -29.88 -6.18
N TYR A 676 -35.99 -28.91 -6.41
CA TYR A 676 -36.63 -28.70 -7.72
C TYR A 676 -36.10 -27.49 -8.52
N GLY A 677 -35.27 -26.64 -7.92
CA GLY A 677 -34.63 -25.49 -8.58
C GLY A 677 -35.46 -24.20 -8.52
N LEU A 678 -36.18 -23.99 -7.41
CA LEU A 678 -36.85 -22.75 -7.05
C LEU A 678 -35.90 -21.86 -6.22
N ASN A 679 -36.39 -20.78 -5.63
CA ASN A 679 -35.56 -19.79 -4.94
C ASN A 679 -36.12 -19.43 -3.55
N SER A 680 -35.73 -20.23 -2.55
CA SER A 680 -36.14 -20.18 -1.14
C SER A 680 -35.75 -18.92 -0.35
N LEU A 681 -35.37 -17.85 -1.05
CA LEU A 681 -35.12 -16.51 -0.51
C LEU A 681 -36.13 -15.47 -1.04
N VAL A 682 -36.98 -15.80 -2.02
CA VAL A 682 -37.89 -14.86 -2.69
C VAL A 682 -39.20 -15.53 -3.12
N ASN A 683 -40.26 -15.26 -2.37
CA ASN A 683 -41.64 -15.76 -2.53
C ASN A 683 -42.04 -15.98 -4.00
N ASP A 684 -42.05 -17.23 -4.44
CA ASP A 684 -42.30 -17.63 -5.82
C ASP A 684 -43.49 -18.60 -5.99
N ALA A 685 -44.17 -18.97 -4.89
CA ALA A 685 -45.41 -19.75 -4.79
C ALA A 685 -46.47 -19.52 -5.89
N ASP A 686 -46.64 -18.28 -6.36
CA ASP A 686 -47.62 -17.86 -7.38
C ASP A 686 -47.06 -17.90 -8.83
N LEU A 687 -45.76 -18.17 -9.02
CA LEU A 687 -45.13 -18.41 -10.32
C LEU A 687 -45.38 -19.85 -10.83
N ASP A 688 -45.11 -20.06 -12.12
CA ASP A 688 -45.27 -21.31 -12.86
C ASP A 688 -43.90 -21.65 -13.48
N LEU A 689 -43.01 -22.28 -12.71
CA LEU A 689 -41.60 -22.48 -13.07
C LEU A 689 -41.46 -23.25 -14.40
N ASP A 690 -42.15 -24.38 -14.57
CA ASP A 690 -42.05 -25.12 -15.83
C ASP A 690 -42.87 -24.50 -16.97
N GLY A 691 -43.98 -23.82 -16.70
CA GLY A 691 -44.91 -23.25 -17.70
C GLY A 691 -46.03 -24.21 -18.12
N ASP A 692 -46.65 -24.87 -17.16
CA ASP A 692 -47.73 -25.87 -17.30
C ASP A 692 -49.13 -25.21 -17.32
N GLY A 693 -49.31 -24.14 -16.55
CA GLY A 693 -50.59 -23.56 -16.14
C GLY A 693 -51.05 -23.82 -14.69
N PHE A 694 -50.16 -24.24 -13.79
CA PHE A 694 -50.34 -24.33 -12.33
C PHE A 694 -49.21 -23.53 -11.64
N SER A 695 -49.33 -23.24 -10.34
CA SER A 695 -48.29 -22.52 -9.60
C SER A 695 -47.44 -23.43 -8.72
N ASN A 696 -46.22 -23.01 -8.42
CA ASN A 696 -45.22 -23.75 -7.64
C ASN A 696 -45.80 -24.28 -6.32
N LEU A 697 -46.45 -23.42 -5.52
CA LEU A 697 -47.11 -23.82 -4.27
C LEU A 697 -48.29 -24.78 -4.49
N LYS A 698 -49.00 -24.66 -5.62
CA LYS A 698 -50.11 -25.58 -5.96
C LYS A 698 -49.61 -26.98 -6.31
N GLU A 699 -48.39 -27.09 -6.83
CA GLU A 699 -47.70 -28.35 -7.11
C GLU A 699 -47.17 -29.02 -5.86
N TYR A 700 -46.51 -28.26 -4.97
CA TYR A 700 -46.10 -28.74 -3.65
C TYR A 700 -47.29 -29.36 -2.90
N GLN A 701 -48.42 -28.65 -2.84
CA GLN A 701 -49.64 -29.11 -2.17
C GLN A 701 -50.30 -30.38 -2.77
N GLU A 702 -50.02 -30.74 -4.02
CA GLU A 702 -50.58 -31.93 -4.69
C GLU A 702 -49.53 -33.04 -4.91
N GLY A 703 -48.27 -32.80 -4.54
CA GLY A 703 -47.17 -33.74 -4.72
C GLY A 703 -46.76 -33.93 -6.18
N THR A 704 -46.76 -32.87 -6.98
CA THR A 704 -46.28 -32.86 -8.38
C THR A 704 -44.90 -32.20 -8.49
N LEU A 705 -44.41 -31.90 -9.70
CA LEU A 705 -43.01 -31.52 -9.92
C LEU A 705 -42.96 -30.21 -10.71
N PRO A 706 -42.66 -29.06 -10.08
CA PRO A 706 -42.74 -27.73 -10.71
C PRO A 706 -41.68 -27.49 -11.80
N ASN A 707 -40.89 -28.51 -12.15
CA ASN A 707 -39.85 -28.47 -13.18
C ASN A 707 -40.06 -29.52 -14.30
N ASP A 708 -41.21 -30.22 -14.37
CA ASP A 708 -41.58 -31.06 -15.51
C ASP A 708 -43.06 -30.96 -15.90
N ARG A 709 -43.31 -30.29 -17.05
CA ARG A 709 -44.60 -30.03 -17.75
C ARG A 709 -45.55 -31.22 -17.94
N ARG A 710 -45.20 -32.41 -17.46
CA ARG A 710 -45.97 -33.67 -17.50
C ARG A 710 -46.48 -34.11 -16.13
N SER A 711 -45.89 -33.63 -15.04
CA SER A 711 -46.31 -33.90 -13.66
C SER A 711 -47.28 -32.81 -13.21
N ARG A 712 -48.60 -33.02 -13.41
CA ARG A 712 -49.58 -31.94 -13.30
C ARG A 712 -50.60 -32.17 -12.19
N PRO A 713 -50.93 -31.15 -11.35
CA PRO A 713 -52.07 -31.19 -10.45
C PRO A 713 -53.38 -31.60 -11.14
N ARG A 714 -54.26 -32.30 -10.42
CA ARG A 714 -55.50 -32.82 -11.01
C ARG A 714 -56.48 -31.69 -11.27
N ARG A 715 -56.61 -31.27 -12.54
CA ARG A 715 -57.69 -30.38 -12.99
C ARG A 715 -59.05 -30.92 -12.56
N ILE A 716 -59.67 -30.24 -11.59
CA ILE A 716 -61.05 -30.50 -11.18
C ILE A 716 -61.95 -30.13 -12.35
N ALA A 717 -62.43 -31.15 -13.08
CA ALA A 717 -63.44 -30.97 -14.10
C ALA A 717 -64.73 -30.48 -13.44
N MET A 718 -65.07 -29.20 -13.63
CA MET A 718 -66.39 -28.69 -13.26
C MET A 718 -67.46 -29.58 -13.94
N PRO A 719 -68.46 -30.09 -13.20
CA PRO A 719 -69.56 -30.82 -13.82
C PRO A 719 -70.24 -29.95 -14.87
N TRP A 720 -70.43 -30.48 -16.07
CA TRP A 720 -71.09 -29.77 -17.16
C TRP A 720 -72.46 -29.24 -16.70
N LEU A 721 -72.62 -27.92 -16.63
CA LEU A 721 -73.94 -27.31 -16.53
C LEU A 721 -74.69 -27.57 -17.84
N PRO A 722 -75.83 -28.29 -17.83
CA PRO A 722 -76.63 -28.45 -19.04
C PRO A 722 -77.24 -27.09 -19.41
N LEU A 723 -77.05 -26.67 -20.66
CA LEU A 723 -77.62 -25.42 -21.15
C LEU A 723 -79.15 -25.56 -21.26
N LEU A 724 -79.89 -25.04 -20.27
CA LEU A 724 -81.34 -24.99 -20.29
C LEU A 724 -81.83 -23.93 -21.29
N LEU A 725 -81.92 -24.33 -22.55
CA LEU A 725 -82.74 -23.65 -23.55
C LEU A 725 -84.22 -23.94 -23.24
N GLY A 726 -84.99 -22.89 -22.98
CA GLY A 726 -86.45 -22.93 -22.94
C GLY A 726 -87.04 -22.42 -24.26
N ASP A 727 -88.26 -22.89 -24.57
CA ASP A 727 -89.08 -22.44 -25.70
C ASP A 727 -89.64 -21.01 -25.53
#